data_AF-A0A7C5X993-F1
#
_entry.id   AF-A0A7C5X993-F1
#
_cell.length_a   1.000
_cell.length_b   1.000
_cell.length_c   1.000
_cell.angle_alpha   90.00
_cell.angle_beta   90.00
_cell.angle_gamma   90.00
#
_symmetry.space_group_name_H-M   'P 1'
#
loop_
_entity.id
_entity.type
_entity.pdbx_description
1 polymer ?
#
loop_
_entity_poly.entity_id
_entity_poly.type
_entity_poly.pdbx_seq_one_letter_code
_entity_poly.pdbx_strand_id
1 'polypeptide(L)'
;MAGGSLFKELKGMYEAEYLRSDAEILPVGRLPLLLGWLATDVTLIGNYVYASTTQRWQVEALRTLLGKPEKSQVRGFNVTLKGLKPDIKMQWRREVLDSIVKEAGWEFIPGGVEKFDDLIRLRWDAVINAVKEARGRLAKLITCRGEGRCGEEKLGEMLKELEAFAAKVEKWRRGEIRGEEVEKLYREARKYLAPALLLLELESAEKQEDELKEAKPEERQTALWRLGLAFAAAVAGDGSVRRGDIRLVSGDGGAALLWLAALQKAGELAGFKLRLYVEGKYYRVEVTGEGDVAALAAVMPAVGLNPKAEKAINMFREWAEEAKAVEVKLEAVEKTGKIAKAVVAVRAGPWEAKFNVYLKEDAVMLRFDSTDVERVYQMAHVLNLLGVKAEPKAVEDRSLGRHVWLIYASTDVLASKTVLPAFREAIARAVEEAAEKGWVEAETAKRWAEKLKAGVTIAEDKPKFRIQIPNTGGLGIIYKTTSAERLARYAEELKSLGLEKDIHFTTKTPKNGKQGTLYITVEGVKKLAELSHHAEDAETRQKASEWLNHLLARAGESGGEEVKRRLEKLIEEGAARGVLTLAGLRREVEAEGGRHVVEIRRVEARIEGGRLYIRVEAVVDGVAVEREYTFFRDKNNRTLGRVSTQADAPGGRKEDLKRLKALSTVIFGEAGNLMAGGKQLKYTRRHLEHAMRFKEIKEAAERWLREGEGGHVT
;
A
#
# COMPACT_ATOMS: atom_id res chain seq x y z
N MET A 1 16.74 36.39 6.85
CA MET A 1 15.52 36.82 6.16
C MET A 1 15.72 36.60 4.67
N ALA A 2 15.09 35.59 4.08
CA ALA A 2 15.11 35.43 2.63
C ALA A 2 14.26 36.56 2.01
N GLY A 3 14.80 37.23 0.97
CA GLY A 3 14.22 38.43 0.38
C GLY A 3 12.78 38.27 -0.10
N GLY A 4 12.02 39.37 -0.06
CA GLY A 4 10.58 39.40 -0.37
C GLY A 4 10.18 38.89 -1.75
N SER A 5 11.11 38.78 -2.71
CA SER A 5 10.86 38.17 -4.03
C SER A 5 10.73 36.65 -3.94
N LEU A 6 11.67 35.98 -3.25
CA LEU A 6 11.65 34.52 -3.08
C LEU A 6 10.45 34.07 -2.24
N PHE A 7 10.08 34.86 -1.22
CA PHE A 7 8.86 34.59 -0.45
C PHE A 7 7.61 34.67 -1.32
N LYS A 8 7.50 35.66 -2.22
CA LYS A 8 6.35 35.80 -3.12
C LYS A 8 6.26 34.66 -4.14
N GLU A 9 7.39 34.25 -4.72
CA GLU A 9 7.44 33.12 -5.66
C GLU A 9 7.05 31.79 -4.97
N LEU A 10 7.69 31.48 -3.84
CA LEU A 10 7.36 30.29 -3.05
C LEU A 10 5.91 30.32 -2.60
N LYS A 11 5.41 31.45 -2.09
CA LYS A 11 4.01 31.62 -1.74
C LYS A 11 3.09 31.32 -2.92
N GLY A 12 3.35 31.89 -4.09
CA GLY A 12 2.55 31.67 -5.30
C GLY A 12 2.53 30.21 -5.75
N MET A 13 3.67 29.51 -5.69
CA MET A 13 3.76 28.09 -6.00
C MET A 13 2.93 27.24 -5.02
N TYR A 14 3.11 27.46 -3.72
CA TYR A 14 2.36 26.71 -2.69
C TYR A 14 0.86 27.02 -2.74
N GLU A 15 0.44 28.27 -2.96
CA GLU A 15 -0.99 28.60 -3.09
C GLU A 15 -1.60 27.97 -4.37
N ALA A 16 -0.87 27.91 -5.48
CA ALA A 16 -1.31 27.28 -6.71
C ALA A 16 -1.42 25.74 -6.60
N GLU A 17 -0.50 25.10 -5.89
CA GLU A 17 -0.46 23.64 -5.75
C GLU A 17 -1.38 23.12 -4.61
N TYR A 18 -1.45 23.84 -3.48
CA TYR A 18 -2.08 23.32 -2.26
C TYR A 18 -3.51 23.82 -2.03
N LEU A 19 -3.93 24.90 -2.70
CA LEU A 19 -5.24 25.53 -2.44
C LEU A 19 -6.24 25.43 -3.59
N ARG A 20 -5.88 24.78 -4.71
CA ARG A 20 -6.71 24.66 -5.93
C ARG A 20 -7.61 23.43 -6.01
N SER A 21 -7.40 22.37 -5.23
CA SER A 21 -8.28 21.19 -5.29
C SER A 21 -9.59 21.43 -4.54
N ASP A 22 -10.68 21.10 -5.22
CA ASP A 22 -12.00 20.93 -4.60
C ASP A 22 -12.11 19.47 -4.17
N ALA A 23 -12.46 19.23 -2.91
CA ALA A 23 -12.67 17.88 -2.40
C ALA A 23 -14.06 17.40 -2.84
N GLU A 24 -14.13 16.32 -3.62
CA GLU A 24 -15.37 15.82 -4.21
C GLU A 24 -16.21 14.92 -3.28
N ILE A 25 -15.65 14.42 -2.16
CA ILE A 25 -16.33 13.46 -1.27
C ILE A 25 -16.16 13.87 0.20
N LEU A 26 -17.28 14.10 0.88
CA LEU A 26 -17.31 14.38 2.33
C LEU A 26 -17.04 13.10 3.15
N PRO A 27 -16.32 13.19 4.28
CA PRO A 27 -16.04 12.03 5.11
C PRO A 27 -17.30 11.61 5.87
N VAL A 28 -17.50 10.31 6.09
CA VAL A 28 -18.56 9.84 7.01
C VAL A 28 -18.27 10.30 8.44
N GLY A 29 -19.31 10.52 9.25
CA GLY A 29 -19.12 10.95 10.63
C GLY A 29 -18.46 12.33 10.75
N ARG A 30 -18.85 13.27 9.89
CA ARG A 30 -18.32 14.65 9.85
C ARG A 30 -18.35 15.32 11.21
N LEU A 31 -19.44 15.18 11.97
CA LEU A 31 -19.57 15.83 13.28
C LEU A 31 -18.55 15.31 14.31
N PRO A 32 -18.43 13.99 14.59
CA PRO A 32 -17.36 13.47 15.43
C PRO A 32 -15.96 13.93 15.00
N LEU A 33 -15.64 13.85 13.70
CA LEU A 33 -14.35 14.31 13.16
C LEU A 33 -14.13 15.80 13.46
N LEU A 34 -15.13 16.64 13.18
CA LEU A 34 -15.11 18.08 13.45
C LEU A 34 -14.87 18.38 14.93
N LEU A 35 -15.58 17.69 15.82
CA LEU A 35 -15.44 17.90 17.26
C LEU A 35 -14.03 17.50 17.75
N GLY A 36 -13.44 16.45 17.19
CA GLY A 36 -12.04 16.08 17.45
C GLY A 36 -11.03 17.14 17.01
N TRP A 37 -11.21 17.71 15.82
CA TRP A 37 -10.39 18.82 15.34
C TRP A 37 -10.58 20.10 16.19
N LEU A 38 -11.81 20.39 16.59
CA LEU A 38 -12.16 21.50 17.48
C LEU A 38 -11.55 21.37 18.87
N ALA A 39 -11.28 20.15 19.33
CA ALA A 39 -10.60 19.94 20.60
C ALA A 39 -9.10 20.31 20.57
N THR A 40 -8.51 20.48 19.37
CA THR A 40 -7.05 20.65 19.18
C THR A 40 -6.74 21.84 18.26
N ASP A 41 -6.40 21.57 17.00
CA ASP A 41 -5.85 22.48 16.00
C ASP A 41 -6.85 23.51 15.42
N VAL A 42 -8.15 23.32 15.66
CA VAL A 42 -9.21 24.21 15.14
C VAL A 42 -9.81 25.04 16.27
N THR A 43 -9.85 26.36 16.08
CA THR A 43 -10.36 27.31 17.07
C THR A 43 -11.48 28.19 16.52
N LEU A 44 -12.19 28.87 17.42
CA LEU A 44 -13.32 29.75 17.11
C LEU A 44 -12.97 31.19 17.49
N ILE A 45 -13.03 32.13 16.55
CA ILE A 45 -12.73 33.54 16.80
C ILE A 45 -13.79 34.38 16.07
N GLY A 46 -14.64 35.06 16.84
CA GLY A 46 -15.80 35.78 16.33
C GLY A 46 -16.71 34.84 15.52
N ASN A 47 -17.05 35.25 14.29
CA ASN A 47 -17.91 34.48 13.38
C ASN A 47 -17.15 33.52 12.46
N TYR A 48 -15.96 33.07 12.88
CA TYR A 48 -15.13 32.22 12.03
C TYR A 48 -14.54 31.02 12.77
N VAL A 49 -14.41 29.94 12.01
CA VAL A 49 -13.61 28.77 12.32
C VAL A 49 -12.21 29.00 11.75
N TYR A 50 -11.19 28.84 12.58
CA TYR A 50 -9.80 29.05 12.21
C TYR A 50 -8.98 27.79 12.41
N ALA A 51 -8.14 27.47 11.44
CA ALA A 51 -7.13 26.43 11.56
C ALA A 51 -5.78 26.94 11.06
N SER A 52 -4.70 26.49 11.69
CA SER A 52 -3.34 26.74 11.21
C SER A 52 -2.55 25.45 11.25
N THR A 53 -1.79 25.18 10.18
CA THR A 53 -1.00 23.96 10.09
C THR A 53 0.24 24.15 9.22
N THR A 54 1.25 23.32 9.48
CA THR A 54 2.44 23.16 8.62
C THR A 54 2.42 21.87 7.80
N GLN A 55 1.34 21.09 7.87
CA GLN A 55 1.22 19.77 7.27
C GLN A 55 0.22 19.78 6.10
N ARG A 56 0.68 19.33 4.93
CA ARG A 56 -0.14 19.26 3.70
C ARG A 56 -1.44 18.49 3.90
N TRP A 57 -1.34 17.29 4.47
CA TRP A 57 -2.50 16.41 4.62
C TRP A 57 -3.55 17.00 5.59
N GLN A 58 -3.16 17.82 6.58
CA GLN A 58 -4.11 18.49 7.47
C GLN A 58 -4.91 19.57 6.72
N VAL A 59 -4.28 20.29 5.78
CA VAL A 59 -4.98 21.23 4.89
C VAL A 59 -6.04 20.51 4.09
N GLU A 60 -5.67 19.40 3.47
CA GLU A 60 -6.57 18.61 2.65
C GLU A 60 -7.70 17.99 3.50
N ALA A 61 -7.38 17.39 4.65
CA ALA A 61 -8.36 16.85 5.59
C ALA A 61 -9.40 17.90 6.04
N LEU A 62 -8.94 19.10 6.43
CA LEU A 62 -9.82 20.17 6.89
C LEU A 62 -10.65 20.76 5.74
N ARG A 63 -10.12 20.87 4.53
CA ARG A 63 -10.89 21.30 3.35
C ARG A 63 -11.94 20.27 2.95
N THR A 64 -11.63 18.98 3.03
CA THR A 64 -12.59 17.90 2.79
C THR A 64 -13.68 17.88 3.87
N LEU A 65 -13.35 18.24 5.11
CA LEU A 65 -14.29 18.26 6.22
C LEU A 65 -15.17 19.52 6.27
N LEU A 66 -14.59 20.71 6.09
CA LEU A 66 -15.24 22.02 6.25
C LEU A 66 -15.59 22.69 4.91
N GLY A 67 -15.25 22.07 3.79
CA GLY A 67 -15.37 22.67 2.46
C GLY A 67 -14.31 23.74 2.20
N LYS A 68 -14.55 24.54 1.16
CA LYS A 68 -13.61 25.59 0.72
C LYS A 68 -13.52 26.72 1.76
N PRO A 69 -12.32 27.10 2.24
CA PRO A 69 -12.16 28.23 3.16
C PRO A 69 -12.49 29.54 2.44
N GLU A 70 -13.10 30.47 3.18
CA GLU A 70 -13.31 31.85 2.71
C GLU A 70 -11.98 32.57 2.53
N LYS A 71 -11.02 32.30 3.41
CA LYS A 71 -9.66 32.81 3.30
C LYS A 71 -8.65 31.72 3.62
N SER A 72 -7.67 31.56 2.74
CA SER A 72 -6.48 30.76 3.00
C SER A 72 -5.25 31.54 2.59
N GLN A 73 -4.19 31.51 3.41
CA GLN A 73 -2.96 32.26 3.15
C GLN A 73 -1.75 31.55 3.76
N VAL A 74 -0.63 31.58 3.04
CA VAL A 74 0.69 31.22 3.59
C VAL A 74 1.23 32.44 4.35
N ARG A 75 1.43 32.31 5.67
CA ARG A 75 1.98 33.39 6.52
C ARG A 75 3.50 33.40 6.58
N GLY A 76 4.13 32.27 6.34
CA GLY A 76 5.57 32.11 6.51
C GLY A 76 6.03 30.72 6.11
N PHE A 77 7.32 30.49 6.25
CA PHE A 77 7.90 29.17 6.06
C PHE A 77 8.84 28.86 7.23
N ASN A 78 8.70 27.65 7.77
CA ASN A 78 9.58 27.11 8.78
C ASN A 78 10.61 26.20 8.13
N VAL A 79 11.89 26.41 8.43
CA VAL A 79 12.96 25.52 7.99
C VAL A 79 13.05 24.35 8.96
N THR A 80 12.92 23.13 8.45
CA THR A 80 13.04 21.90 9.26
C THR A 80 14.08 20.96 8.65
N LEU A 81 14.52 19.95 9.40
CA LEU A 81 15.38 18.87 8.89
C LEU A 81 14.76 18.13 7.68
N LYS A 82 13.44 18.22 7.49
CA LYS A 82 12.71 17.63 6.36
C LYS A 82 12.46 18.63 5.22
N GLY A 83 13.13 19.79 5.25
CA GLY A 83 12.96 20.86 4.28
C GLY A 83 12.06 22.00 4.76
N LEU A 84 11.69 22.87 3.82
CA LEU A 84 10.89 24.07 4.03
C LEU A 84 9.40 23.69 4.19
N LYS A 85 8.77 24.12 5.29
CA LYS A 85 7.34 23.87 5.56
C LYS A 85 6.54 25.17 5.59
N PRO A 86 5.48 25.32 4.79
CA PRO A 86 4.63 26.51 4.83
C PRO A 86 3.83 26.56 6.13
N ASP A 87 3.67 27.74 6.74
CA ASP A 87 2.65 28.00 7.77
C ASP A 87 1.37 28.49 7.09
N ILE A 88 0.38 27.60 7.00
CA ILE A 88 -0.87 27.84 6.29
C ILE A 88 -1.95 28.16 7.30
N LYS A 89 -2.63 29.30 7.11
CA LYS A 89 -3.83 29.65 7.88
C LYS A 89 -5.05 29.61 7.00
N MET A 90 -6.10 28.99 7.52
CA MET A 90 -7.39 28.84 6.86
C MET A 90 -8.49 29.36 7.77
N GLN A 91 -9.52 29.93 7.15
CA GLN A 91 -10.63 30.59 7.80
C GLN A 91 -11.93 30.25 7.07
N TRP A 92 -12.91 29.76 7.81
CA TRP A 92 -14.27 29.47 7.35
C TRP A 92 -15.28 30.26 8.16
N ARG A 93 -16.44 30.53 7.54
CA ARG A 93 -17.64 31.03 8.21
C ARG A 93 -18.13 30.05 9.27
N ARG A 94 -18.44 30.52 10.49
CA ARG A 94 -18.89 29.67 11.61
C ARG A 94 -20.18 28.92 11.29
N GLU A 95 -20.98 29.44 10.37
CA GLU A 95 -22.19 28.84 9.81
C GLU A 95 -21.94 27.44 9.22
N VAL A 96 -20.69 27.12 8.84
CA VAL A 96 -20.30 25.75 8.41
C VAL A 96 -20.54 24.71 9.51
N LEU A 97 -20.40 25.09 10.78
CA LEU A 97 -20.63 24.20 11.92
C LEU A 97 -22.10 23.82 12.01
N ASP A 98 -23.01 24.78 11.80
CA ASP A 98 -24.45 24.54 11.82
C ASP A 98 -24.86 23.59 10.69
N SER A 99 -24.27 23.73 9.50
CA SER A 99 -24.49 22.78 8.39
C SER A 99 -24.10 21.35 8.79
N ILE A 100 -22.90 21.17 9.36
CA ILE A 100 -22.39 19.86 9.75
C ILE A 100 -23.23 19.24 10.88
N VAL A 101 -23.68 20.05 11.83
CA VAL A 101 -24.56 19.61 12.92
C VAL A 101 -25.90 19.14 12.39
N LYS A 102 -26.52 19.93 11.51
CA LYS A 102 -27.80 19.59 10.90
C LYS A 102 -27.75 18.31 10.04
N GLU A 103 -26.63 18.07 9.36
CA GLU A 103 -26.41 16.85 8.59
C GLU A 103 -26.26 15.59 9.46
N ALA A 104 -25.72 15.73 10.68
CA ALA A 104 -25.36 14.58 11.52
C ALA A 104 -26.57 13.89 12.19
N GLY A 105 -27.69 14.60 12.39
CA GLY A 105 -28.95 14.01 12.85
C GLY A 105 -28.82 13.17 14.13
N TRP A 106 -28.05 13.61 15.14
CA TRP A 106 -27.88 12.87 16.40
C TRP A 106 -29.16 12.83 17.24
N GLU A 107 -29.92 11.74 17.11
CA GLU A 107 -31.22 11.54 17.75
C GLU A 107 -31.17 11.38 19.28
N PHE A 108 -30.00 11.05 19.87
CA PHE A 108 -29.87 10.84 21.32
C PHE A 108 -29.88 12.14 22.14
N ILE A 109 -29.65 13.31 21.53
CA ILE A 109 -29.74 14.59 22.23
C ILE A 109 -31.22 14.99 22.33
N PRO A 110 -31.81 15.05 23.54
CA PRO A 110 -33.24 15.33 23.69
C PRO A 110 -33.59 16.71 23.11
N GLY A 111 -34.51 16.75 22.15
CA GLY A 111 -34.92 17.97 21.43
C GLY A 111 -34.25 18.18 20.06
N GLY A 112 -33.32 17.30 19.67
CA GLY A 112 -32.58 17.41 18.41
C GLY A 112 -31.48 18.48 18.47
N VAL A 113 -30.61 18.48 17.46
CA VAL A 113 -29.53 19.48 17.33
C VAL A 113 -29.58 20.05 15.93
N GLU A 114 -29.84 21.36 15.83
CA GLU A 114 -29.89 22.05 14.53
C GLU A 114 -28.71 23.00 14.33
N LYS A 115 -28.13 23.51 15.42
CA LYS A 115 -27.04 24.48 15.41
C LYS A 115 -25.91 24.05 16.33
N PHE A 116 -24.72 24.55 16.07
CA PHE A 116 -23.55 24.31 16.91
C PHE A 116 -23.76 24.78 18.36
N ASP A 117 -24.52 25.86 18.54
CA ASP A 117 -24.89 26.39 19.85
C ASP A 117 -25.67 25.37 20.70
N ASP A 118 -26.44 24.48 20.08
CA ASP A 118 -27.23 23.46 20.77
C ASP A 118 -26.33 22.39 21.41
N LEU A 119 -25.17 22.11 20.79
CA LEU A 119 -24.12 21.30 21.40
C LEU A 119 -23.50 21.97 22.64
N ILE A 120 -23.43 23.29 22.69
CA ILE A 120 -22.92 23.98 23.89
C ILE A 120 -23.94 23.86 25.03
N ARG A 121 -25.24 23.78 24.72
CA ARG A 121 -26.36 23.65 25.68
C ARG A 121 -26.60 22.22 26.19
N LEU A 122 -25.61 21.34 26.07
CA LEU A 122 -25.69 19.99 26.63
C LEU A 122 -26.08 19.99 28.10
N ARG A 123 -26.65 18.87 28.56
CA ARG A 123 -26.92 18.61 29.98
C ARG A 123 -25.61 18.38 30.73
N TRP A 124 -24.91 19.47 31.06
CA TRP A 124 -23.63 19.43 31.75
C TRP A 124 -23.74 18.83 33.16
N ASP A 125 -24.90 18.89 33.79
CA ASP A 125 -25.21 18.18 35.03
C ASP A 125 -25.06 16.66 34.86
N ALA A 126 -25.58 16.10 33.78
CA ALA A 126 -25.41 14.67 33.46
C ALA A 126 -23.94 14.32 33.21
N VAL A 127 -23.22 15.17 32.44
CA VAL A 127 -21.77 14.98 32.18
C VAL A 127 -20.96 15.00 33.48
N ILE A 128 -21.24 15.96 34.38
CA ILE A 128 -20.54 16.08 35.66
C ILE A 128 -20.87 14.89 36.57
N ASN A 129 -22.12 14.44 36.59
CA ASN A 129 -22.54 13.28 37.39
C ASN A 129 -21.83 12.00 36.92
N ALA A 130 -21.75 11.76 35.61
CA ALA A 130 -20.97 10.67 35.02
C ALA A 130 -19.52 10.64 35.54
N VAL A 131 -18.84 11.79 35.53
CA VAL A 131 -17.47 11.92 36.05
C VAL A 131 -17.40 11.68 37.57
N LYS A 132 -18.38 12.18 38.33
CA LYS A 132 -18.45 12.00 39.80
C LYS A 132 -18.66 10.54 40.18
N GLU A 133 -19.52 9.82 39.47
CA GLU A 133 -19.77 8.39 39.68
C GLU A 133 -18.52 7.55 39.38
N ALA A 134 -17.72 7.94 38.38
CA ALA A 134 -16.46 7.27 38.04
C ALA A 134 -15.25 7.73 38.87
N ARG A 135 -15.41 8.70 39.79
CA ARG A 135 -14.30 9.39 40.49
C ARG A 135 -13.23 8.46 41.04
N GLY A 136 -13.62 7.45 41.83
CA GLY A 136 -12.67 6.53 42.47
C GLY A 136 -11.88 5.66 41.48
N ARG A 137 -12.44 5.40 40.30
CA ARG A 137 -11.73 4.71 39.19
C ARG A 137 -10.79 5.68 38.49
N LEU A 138 -11.28 6.87 38.10
CA LEU A 138 -10.50 7.88 37.38
C LEU A 138 -9.29 8.37 38.18
N ALA A 139 -9.44 8.58 39.49
CA ALA A 139 -8.33 8.98 40.37
C ALA A 139 -7.16 7.98 40.31
N LYS A 140 -7.43 6.68 40.17
CA LYS A 140 -6.38 5.64 40.08
C LYS A 140 -5.60 5.67 38.78
N LEU A 141 -6.14 6.31 37.73
CA LEU A 141 -5.52 6.42 36.41
C LEU A 141 -4.60 7.65 36.30
N ILE A 142 -4.70 8.59 37.24
CA ILE A 142 -3.96 9.85 37.22
C ILE A 142 -2.59 9.67 37.88
N THR A 143 -1.55 10.18 37.21
CA THR A 143 -0.15 10.15 37.64
C THR A 143 0.44 11.57 37.57
N CYS A 144 1.12 12.01 38.62
CA CYS A 144 1.81 13.31 38.67
C CYS A 144 3.33 13.17 38.57
N ARG A 145 4.01 14.30 38.37
CA ARG A 145 5.47 14.39 38.47
C ARG A 145 5.93 14.21 39.93
N GLY A 146 6.93 13.35 40.13
CA GLY A 146 7.35 12.86 41.45
C GLY A 146 6.63 11.55 41.78
N GLU A 147 7.35 10.54 42.28
CA GLU A 147 6.81 9.19 42.52
C GLU A 147 5.65 9.21 43.54
N GLY A 148 4.41 9.42 43.06
CA GLY A 148 3.23 9.54 43.91
C GLY A 148 1.90 9.56 43.15
N ARG A 149 0.87 8.95 43.74
CA ARG A 149 -0.51 9.04 43.26
C ARG A 149 -1.15 10.33 43.80
N CYS A 150 -1.21 11.36 42.97
CA CYS A 150 -1.91 12.63 43.26
C CYS A 150 -3.39 12.62 42.85
N GLY A 151 -3.91 11.45 42.47
CA GLY A 151 -5.08 11.37 41.60
C GLY A 151 -6.34 12.04 42.14
N GLU A 152 -6.64 11.91 43.42
CA GLU A 152 -7.82 12.55 44.03
C GLU A 152 -7.73 14.08 44.04
N GLU A 153 -6.56 14.63 44.36
CA GLU A 153 -6.32 16.07 44.38
C GLU A 153 -6.45 16.65 42.97
N LYS A 154 -5.72 16.09 42.00
CA LYS A 154 -5.75 16.56 40.61
C LYS A 154 -7.09 16.33 39.93
N LEU A 155 -7.78 15.23 40.22
CA LEU A 155 -9.15 15.04 39.75
C LEU A 155 -10.05 16.14 40.31
N GLY A 156 -9.94 16.46 41.60
CA GLY A 156 -10.70 17.54 42.22
C GLY A 156 -10.46 18.91 41.59
N GLU A 157 -9.21 19.26 41.25
CA GLU A 157 -8.88 20.49 40.52
C GLU A 157 -9.53 20.53 39.13
N MET A 158 -9.35 19.46 38.33
CA MET A 158 -9.91 19.39 36.98
C MET A 158 -11.45 19.35 36.99
N LEU A 159 -12.07 18.72 37.99
CA LEU A 159 -13.52 18.70 38.17
C LEU A 159 -14.06 20.09 38.48
N LYS A 160 -13.37 20.88 39.31
CA LYS A 160 -13.74 22.29 39.57
C LYS A 160 -13.67 23.14 38.31
N GLU A 161 -12.68 22.93 37.45
CA GLU A 161 -12.60 23.61 36.15
C GLU A 161 -13.81 23.26 35.26
N LEU A 162 -14.18 21.98 35.21
CA LEU A 162 -15.35 21.51 34.47
C LEU A 162 -16.67 22.09 35.02
N GLU A 163 -16.85 22.10 36.35
CA GLU A 163 -18.02 22.69 37.01
C GLU A 163 -18.11 24.20 36.78
N ALA A 164 -16.97 24.91 36.79
CA ALA A 164 -16.91 26.33 36.48
C ALA A 164 -17.30 26.62 35.02
N PHE A 165 -16.84 25.78 34.09
CA PHE A 165 -17.25 25.86 32.68
C PHE A 165 -18.77 25.63 32.53
N ALA A 166 -19.33 24.59 33.16
CA ALA A 166 -20.77 24.32 33.13
C ALA A 166 -21.59 25.50 33.70
N ALA A 167 -21.15 26.09 34.82
CA ALA A 167 -21.81 27.27 35.39
C ALA A 167 -21.77 28.48 34.44
N LYS A 168 -20.68 28.63 33.67
CA LYS A 168 -20.54 29.67 32.64
C LYS A 168 -21.51 29.45 31.48
N VAL A 169 -21.72 28.20 31.05
CA VAL A 169 -22.74 27.85 30.05
C VAL A 169 -24.15 28.23 30.54
N GLU A 170 -24.48 27.96 31.80
CA GLU A 170 -25.79 28.33 32.37
C GLU A 170 -26.00 29.85 32.48
N LYS A 171 -24.95 30.63 32.75
CA LYS A 171 -25.02 32.10 32.69
C LYS A 171 -25.27 32.57 31.26
N TRP A 172 -24.61 31.96 30.27
CA TRP A 172 -24.85 32.25 28.86
C TRP A 172 -26.26 31.91 28.42
N ARG A 173 -26.80 30.76 28.85
CA ARG A 173 -28.18 30.34 28.59
C ARG A 173 -29.20 31.34 29.10
N ARG A 174 -28.94 31.96 30.25
CA ARG A 174 -29.76 33.04 30.83
C ARG A 174 -29.54 34.42 30.19
N GLY A 175 -28.60 34.55 29.25
CA GLY A 175 -28.27 35.81 28.58
C GLY A 175 -27.45 36.78 29.43
N GLU A 176 -26.81 36.29 30.49
CA GLU A 176 -26.08 37.08 31.49
C GLU A 176 -24.65 37.42 31.06
N ILE A 177 -24.05 36.67 30.14
CA ILE A 177 -22.74 36.99 29.54
C ILE A 177 -22.91 37.43 28.09
N ARG A 178 -22.15 38.45 27.67
CA ARG A 178 -22.25 39.10 26.34
C ARG A 178 -20.87 39.49 25.81
N GLY A 179 -20.79 39.78 24.51
CA GLY A 179 -19.58 40.29 23.87
C GLY A 179 -18.39 39.35 24.01
N GLU A 180 -17.25 39.88 24.47
CA GLU A 180 -15.98 39.13 24.57
C GLU A 180 -16.08 37.89 25.47
N GLU A 181 -16.95 37.91 26.50
CA GLU A 181 -17.13 36.73 27.37
C GLU A 181 -17.78 35.56 26.64
N VAL A 182 -18.68 35.84 25.69
CA VAL A 182 -19.26 34.81 24.82
C VAL A 182 -18.18 34.26 23.89
N GLU A 183 -17.34 35.11 23.30
CA GLU A 183 -16.24 34.62 22.46
C GLU A 183 -15.28 33.69 23.23
N LYS A 184 -14.97 34.03 24.48
CA LYS A 184 -14.18 33.16 25.38
C LYS A 184 -14.89 31.85 25.64
N LEU A 185 -16.21 31.87 25.90
CA LEU A 185 -17.01 30.67 26.08
C LEU A 185 -16.90 29.72 24.86
N TYR A 186 -17.03 30.22 23.63
CA TYR A 186 -16.94 29.36 22.44
C TYR A 186 -15.54 28.74 22.27
N ARG A 187 -14.47 29.50 22.58
CA ARG A 187 -13.08 29.00 22.54
C ARG A 187 -12.79 27.94 23.59
N GLU A 188 -13.47 28.00 24.73
CA GLU A 188 -13.41 27.00 25.79
C GLU A 188 -14.27 25.79 25.41
N ALA A 189 -15.53 26.01 25.06
CA ALA A 189 -16.52 24.98 24.77
C ALA A 189 -16.02 23.95 23.75
N ARG A 190 -15.38 24.41 22.66
CA ARG A 190 -14.83 23.53 21.62
C ARG A 190 -13.96 22.36 22.17
N LYS A 191 -13.28 22.57 23.31
CA LYS A 191 -12.40 21.58 23.94
C LYS A 191 -13.17 20.49 24.68
N TYR A 192 -14.34 20.83 25.22
CA TYR A 192 -15.15 19.94 26.07
C TYR A 192 -16.19 19.15 25.27
N LEU A 193 -16.67 19.68 24.14
CA LEU A 193 -17.79 19.10 23.39
C LEU A 193 -17.56 17.65 22.97
N ALA A 194 -16.46 17.35 22.26
CA ALA A 194 -16.14 15.99 21.82
C ALA A 194 -16.22 14.97 22.98
N PRO A 195 -15.36 15.08 24.01
CA PRO A 195 -15.33 14.05 25.04
C PRO A 195 -16.59 14.03 25.93
N ALA A 196 -17.29 15.16 26.13
CA ALA A 196 -18.56 15.18 26.86
C ALA A 196 -19.67 14.41 26.13
N LEU A 197 -19.84 14.68 24.84
CA LEU A 197 -20.88 14.05 24.00
C LEU A 197 -20.67 12.53 23.94
N LEU A 198 -19.43 12.12 23.69
CA LEU A 198 -19.08 10.71 23.53
C LEU A 198 -19.18 9.94 24.85
N LEU A 199 -18.87 10.58 25.99
CA LEU A 199 -19.10 9.97 27.30
C LEU A 199 -20.59 9.65 27.52
N LEU A 200 -21.48 10.60 27.24
CA LEU A 200 -22.92 10.39 27.38
C LEU A 200 -23.46 9.31 26.43
N GLU A 201 -22.96 9.28 25.18
CA GLU A 201 -23.36 8.28 24.19
C GLU A 201 -22.93 6.86 24.63
N LEU A 202 -21.70 6.72 25.15
CA LEU A 202 -21.22 5.44 25.70
C LEU A 202 -22.02 4.98 26.91
N GLU A 203 -22.33 5.89 27.85
CA GLU A 203 -23.14 5.54 29.02
C GLU A 203 -24.57 5.13 28.65
N SER A 204 -25.15 5.75 27.62
CA SER A 204 -26.46 5.36 27.14
C SER A 204 -26.45 3.98 26.51
N ALA A 205 -25.45 3.69 25.68
CA ALA A 205 -25.32 2.39 25.03
C ALA A 205 -25.13 1.26 26.08
N GLU A 206 -24.37 1.53 27.15
CA GLU A 206 -24.17 0.58 28.26
C GLU A 206 -25.46 0.35 29.06
N LYS A 207 -26.20 1.41 29.42
CA LYS A 207 -27.46 1.28 30.18
C LYS A 207 -28.55 0.52 29.43
N GLN A 208 -28.65 0.72 28.12
CA GLN A 208 -29.60 -0.02 27.29
C GLN A 208 -29.28 -1.52 27.27
N GLU A 209 -27.99 -1.90 27.26
CA GLU A 209 -27.55 -3.30 27.34
C GLU A 209 -27.93 -3.94 28.69
N ASP A 210 -27.69 -3.23 29.80
CA ASP A 210 -28.02 -3.69 31.16
C ASP A 210 -29.54 -3.83 31.38
N GLU A 211 -30.34 -2.89 30.87
CA GLU A 211 -31.80 -2.86 31.05
C GLU A 211 -32.52 -3.91 30.19
N LEU A 212 -32.09 -4.10 28.95
CA LEU A 212 -32.76 -5.00 28.01
C LEU A 212 -32.36 -6.47 28.19
N LYS A 213 -31.23 -6.76 28.87
CA LYS A 213 -30.64 -8.12 28.99
C LYS A 213 -30.47 -8.87 27.65
N GLU A 214 -30.60 -8.15 26.54
CA GLU A 214 -30.34 -8.57 25.18
C GLU A 214 -29.38 -7.53 24.61
N ALA A 215 -28.18 -7.96 24.28
CA ALA A 215 -27.19 -7.07 23.68
C ALA A 215 -27.71 -6.58 22.32
N LYS A 216 -27.60 -5.28 22.07
CA LYS A 216 -27.52 -4.72 20.71
C LYS A 216 -26.06 -4.33 20.43
N PRO A 217 -25.20 -5.29 20.01
CA PRO A 217 -23.78 -5.01 19.72
C PRO A 217 -23.57 -3.84 18.76
N GLU A 218 -24.56 -3.51 17.93
CA GLU A 218 -24.51 -2.45 16.92
C GLU A 218 -24.55 -1.04 17.52
N GLU A 219 -25.34 -0.80 18.57
CA GLU A 219 -25.42 0.52 19.23
C GLU A 219 -24.09 0.84 19.94
N ARG A 220 -23.54 -0.13 20.67
CA ARG A 220 -22.21 -0.05 21.30
C ARG A 220 -21.09 0.16 20.28
N GLN A 221 -21.09 -0.60 19.18
CA GLN A 221 -20.11 -0.43 18.11
C GLN A 221 -20.23 0.95 17.44
N THR A 222 -21.44 1.50 17.34
CA THR A 222 -21.66 2.85 16.81
C THR A 222 -21.14 3.94 17.75
N ALA A 223 -21.35 3.81 19.06
CA ALA A 223 -20.77 4.73 20.04
C ALA A 223 -19.22 4.68 20.03
N LEU A 224 -18.64 3.47 19.96
CA LEU A 224 -17.19 3.30 19.80
C LEU A 224 -16.67 3.87 18.47
N TRP A 225 -17.43 3.74 17.39
CA TRP A 225 -17.09 4.29 16.07
C TRP A 225 -16.99 5.80 16.11
N ARG A 226 -18.00 6.48 16.66
CA ARG A 226 -18.04 7.93 16.79
C ARG A 226 -16.94 8.45 17.71
N LEU A 227 -16.71 7.76 18.84
CA LEU A 227 -15.59 8.08 19.71
C LEU A 227 -14.25 7.93 18.99
N GLY A 228 -14.09 6.84 18.25
CA GLY A 228 -12.93 6.55 17.44
C GLY A 228 -12.61 7.65 16.44
N LEU A 229 -13.61 8.10 15.68
CA LEU A 229 -13.48 9.21 14.72
C LEU A 229 -13.01 10.50 15.39
N ALA A 230 -13.67 10.91 16.47
CA ALA A 230 -13.31 12.13 17.19
C ALA A 230 -11.93 12.05 17.84
N PHE A 231 -11.61 10.92 18.47
CA PHE A 231 -10.32 10.71 19.11
C PHE A 231 -9.19 10.65 18.06
N ALA A 232 -9.40 9.98 16.93
CA ALA A 232 -8.43 9.96 15.83
C ALA A 232 -8.18 11.35 15.25
N ALA A 233 -9.22 12.20 15.13
CA ALA A 233 -9.10 13.59 14.72
C ALA A 233 -8.41 14.47 15.78
N ALA A 234 -8.67 14.26 17.07
CA ALA A 234 -7.94 14.95 18.14
C ALA A 234 -6.45 14.54 18.14
N VAL A 235 -6.16 13.25 18.00
CA VAL A 235 -4.78 12.75 17.88
C VAL A 235 -4.10 13.27 16.62
N ALA A 236 -4.84 13.46 15.52
CA ALA A 236 -4.35 14.07 14.29
C ALA A 236 -3.76 15.47 14.52
N GLY A 237 -4.39 16.29 15.38
CA GLY A 237 -3.84 17.57 15.82
C GLY A 237 -2.72 17.42 16.84
N ASP A 238 -3.08 17.33 18.12
CA ASP A 238 -2.15 17.45 19.26
C ASP A 238 -1.63 16.11 19.82
N GLY A 239 -1.93 14.99 19.15
CA GLY A 239 -1.51 13.66 19.59
C GLY A 239 -0.32 13.07 18.85
N SER A 240 0.08 11.86 19.25
CA SER A 240 1.10 11.07 18.56
C SER A 240 0.77 9.58 18.58
N VAL A 241 1.12 8.88 17.50
CA VAL A 241 1.05 7.43 17.38
C VAL A 241 2.46 6.91 17.11
N ARG A 242 3.02 6.12 18.03
CA ARG A 242 4.34 5.48 17.90
C ARG A 242 4.20 4.00 18.20
N ARG A 243 5.22 3.21 17.82
CA ARG A 243 5.25 1.80 18.16
C ARG A 243 5.28 1.68 19.69
N GLY A 244 4.21 1.12 20.26
CA GLY A 244 4.04 0.90 21.70
C GLY A 244 3.38 2.04 22.48
N ASP A 245 3.02 3.17 21.84
CA ASP A 245 2.24 4.24 22.50
C ASP A 245 1.28 5.02 21.59
N ILE A 246 0.16 5.46 22.18
CA ILE A 246 -0.75 6.45 21.62
C ILE A 246 -1.00 7.53 22.67
N ARG A 247 -0.83 8.80 22.29
CA ARG A 247 -0.89 9.94 23.21
C ARG A 247 -1.79 11.05 22.66
N LEU A 248 -2.50 11.72 23.56
CA LEU A 248 -3.21 12.98 23.32
C LEU A 248 -2.84 13.98 24.43
N VAL A 249 -2.43 15.18 24.04
CA VAL A 249 -2.12 16.26 24.98
C VAL A 249 -3.28 17.26 25.01
N SER A 250 -3.68 17.66 26.21
CA SER A 250 -4.63 18.74 26.48
C SER A 250 -3.94 19.82 27.31
N GLY A 251 -4.19 21.09 26.96
CA GLY A 251 -3.76 22.25 27.75
C GLY A 251 -4.81 22.72 28.76
N ASP A 252 -5.84 21.91 29.02
CA ASP A 252 -7.01 22.25 29.82
C ASP A 252 -7.41 21.04 30.67
N GLY A 253 -7.50 21.24 31.99
CA GLY A 253 -7.68 20.17 32.96
C GLY A 253 -9.06 19.55 32.89
N GLY A 254 -10.11 20.38 32.83
CA GLY A 254 -11.47 19.90 32.67
C GLY A 254 -11.66 19.10 31.37
N ALA A 255 -11.09 19.55 30.24
CA ALA A 255 -11.16 18.80 28.98
C ALA A 255 -10.37 17.48 29.06
N ALA A 256 -9.21 17.47 29.73
CA ALA A 256 -8.42 16.26 29.94
C ALA A 256 -9.16 15.23 30.80
N LEU A 257 -9.90 15.68 31.82
CA LEU A 257 -10.73 14.83 32.67
C LEU A 257 -11.86 14.18 31.87
N LEU A 258 -12.51 14.91 30.97
CA LEU A 258 -13.54 14.34 30.09
C LEU A 258 -12.95 13.32 29.12
N TRP A 259 -11.80 13.59 28.49
CA TRP A 259 -11.12 12.61 27.65
C TRP A 259 -10.73 11.36 28.43
N LEU A 260 -10.22 11.51 29.66
CA LEU A 260 -9.93 10.39 30.55
C LEU A 260 -11.19 9.57 30.84
N ALA A 261 -12.32 10.21 31.16
CA ALA A 261 -13.57 9.53 31.44
C ALA A 261 -14.14 8.78 30.21
N ALA A 262 -14.22 9.44 29.06
CA ALA A 262 -14.72 8.84 27.82
C ALA A 262 -13.84 7.66 27.37
N LEU A 263 -12.52 7.80 27.41
CA LEU A 263 -11.59 6.74 27.02
C LEU A 263 -11.54 5.61 28.04
N GLN A 264 -11.75 5.90 29.32
CA GLN A 264 -11.86 4.86 30.35
C GLN A 264 -13.07 3.97 30.09
N LYS A 265 -14.22 4.56 29.75
CA LYS A 265 -15.42 3.83 29.33
C LYS A 265 -15.21 3.05 28.03
N ALA A 266 -14.64 3.68 27.00
CA ALA A 266 -14.28 2.97 25.78
C ALA A 266 -13.32 1.80 26.04
N GLY A 267 -12.38 1.96 26.98
CA GLY A 267 -11.43 0.94 27.38
C GLY A 267 -12.07 -0.27 28.08
N GLU A 268 -13.11 -0.05 28.89
CA GLU A 268 -13.94 -1.13 29.46
C GLU A 268 -14.60 -1.96 28.35
N LEU A 269 -15.03 -1.29 27.27
CA LEU A 269 -15.73 -1.94 26.16
C LEU A 269 -14.78 -2.57 25.12
N ALA A 270 -13.61 -1.98 24.90
CA ALA A 270 -12.67 -2.41 23.87
C ALA A 270 -11.46 -3.18 24.40
N GLY A 271 -11.30 -3.25 25.73
CA GLY A 271 -10.25 -4.03 26.39
C GLY A 271 -8.88 -3.35 26.43
N PHE A 272 -8.83 -2.03 26.59
CA PHE A 272 -7.57 -1.29 26.77
C PHE A 272 -7.52 -0.49 28.06
N LYS A 273 -6.32 -0.26 28.57
CA LYS A 273 -6.02 0.58 29.74
C LYS A 273 -5.29 1.85 29.34
N LEU A 274 -5.52 2.92 30.10
CA LEU A 274 -4.88 4.22 29.89
C LEU A 274 -4.39 4.85 31.18
N ARG A 275 -3.53 5.85 31.05
CA ARG A 275 -3.07 6.73 32.13
C ARG A 275 -3.27 8.19 31.72
N LEU A 276 -3.54 9.05 32.70
CA LEU A 276 -3.44 10.49 32.55
C LEU A 276 -2.23 10.99 33.33
N TYR A 277 -1.27 11.58 32.62
CA TYR A 277 -0.11 12.23 33.23
C TYR A 277 -0.36 13.74 33.36
N VAL A 278 -0.09 14.28 34.54
CA VAL A 278 -0.30 15.70 34.87
C VAL A 278 1.04 16.34 35.22
N GLU A 279 1.43 17.36 34.44
CA GLU A 279 2.63 18.15 34.65
C GLU A 279 2.31 19.65 34.54
N GLY A 280 2.10 20.30 35.68
CA GLY A 280 1.68 21.71 35.70
C GLY A 280 0.34 21.90 35.00
N LYS A 281 0.34 22.64 33.88
CA LYS A 281 -0.86 22.89 33.03
C LYS A 281 -0.94 21.95 31.82
N TYR A 282 -0.07 20.94 31.74
CA TYR A 282 -0.03 19.97 30.66
C TYR A 282 -0.63 18.64 31.12
N TYR A 283 -1.65 18.18 30.40
CA TYR A 283 -2.35 16.95 30.68
C TYR A 283 -2.15 16.00 29.49
N ARG A 284 -1.61 14.81 29.72
CA ARG A 284 -1.32 13.84 28.66
C ARG A 284 -2.05 12.53 28.92
N VAL A 285 -3.06 12.25 28.12
CA VAL A 285 -3.67 10.92 28.07
C VAL A 285 -2.77 10.02 27.24
N GLU A 286 -2.44 8.85 27.78
CA GLU A 286 -1.47 7.94 27.19
C GLU A 286 -1.91 6.49 27.38
N VAL A 287 -1.88 5.73 26.28
CA VAL A 287 -2.00 4.27 26.26
C VAL A 287 -0.65 3.70 25.86
N THR A 288 -0.17 2.75 26.65
CA THR A 288 1.14 2.09 26.47
C THR A 288 0.99 0.59 26.59
N GLY A 289 1.88 -0.15 25.94
CA GLY A 289 1.89 -1.61 25.96
C GLY A 289 1.16 -2.18 24.75
N GLU A 290 1.72 -3.24 24.17
CA GLU A 290 1.33 -3.71 22.84
C GLU A 290 -0.15 -4.10 22.76
N GLY A 291 -0.66 -4.86 23.74
CA GLY A 291 -2.07 -5.27 23.80
C GLY A 291 -3.05 -4.10 23.96
N ASP A 292 -2.80 -3.19 24.90
CA ASP A 292 -3.66 -2.02 25.13
C ASP A 292 -3.63 -1.06 23.92
N VAL A 293 -2.46 -0.86 23.32
CA VAL A 293 -2.31 -0.01 22.13
C VAL A 293 -2.98 -0.65 20.91
N ALA A 294 -2.89 -1.97 20.72
CA ALA A 294 -3.63 -2.68 19.68
C ALA A 294 -5.14 -2.47 19.87
N ALA A 295 -5.65 -2.70 21.07
CA ALA A 295 -7.08 -2.54 21.37
C ALA A 295 -7.59 -1.11 21.13
N LEU A 296 -6.82 -0.08 21.53
CA LEU A 296 -7.17 1.32 21.18
C LEU A 296 -7.07 1.59 19.67
N ALA A 297 -6.03 1.07 19.01
CA ALA A 297 -5.85 1.23 17.57
C ALA A 297 -7.00 0.61 16.76
N ALA A 298 -7.58 -0.50 17.23
CA ALA A 298 -8.77 -1.10 16.63
C ALA A 298 -9.97 -0.14 16.64
N VAL A 299 -10.05 0.78 17.62
CA VAL A 299 -11.14 1.77 17.74
C VAL A 299 -10.84 3.04 16.93
N MET A 300 -9.65 3.22 16.36
CA MET A 300 -9.28 4.43 15.60
C MET A 300 -9.40 4.24 14.08
N PRO A 301 -10.54 4.57 13.46
CA PRO A 301 -10.70 4.39 12.02
C PRO A 301 -9.91 5.41 11.20
N ALA A 302 -9.31 4.94 10.11
CA ALA A 302 -8.63 5.76 9.11
C ALA A 302 -9.64 6.35 8.11
N VAL A 303 -10.54 7.21 8.60
CA VAL A 303 -11.51 7.93 7.78
C VAL A 303 -11.02 9.33 7.47
N GLY A 304 -11.12 9.72 6.19
CA GLY A 304 -10.48 10.93 5.68
C GLY A 304 -8.97 10.81 5.68
N LEU A 305 -8.29 11.90 5.37
CA LEU A 305 -6.82 11.93 5.37
C LEU A 305 -6.31 12.03 6.80
N ASN A 306 -5.98 10.89 7.40
CA ASN A 306 -5.40 10.81 8.74
C ASN A 306 -4.29 9.75 8.81
N PRO A 307 -3.03 10.13 8.49
CA PRO A 307 -1.89 9.20 8.52
C PRO A 307 -1.60 8.61 9.90
N LYS A 308 -2.05 9.26 10.98
CA LYS A 308 -1.88 8.74 12.35
C LYS A 308 -2.84 7.58 12.62
N ALA A 309 -4.08 7.67 12.12
CA ALA A 309 -5.05 6.58 12.20
C ALA A 309 -4.65 5.40 11.29
N GLU A 310 -4.16 5.66 10.07
CA GLU A 310 -3.60 4.60 9.20
C GLU A 310 -2.46 3.85 9.89
N LYS A 311 -1.56 4.59 10.56
CA LYS A 311 -0.49 3.99 11.36
C LYS A 311 -1.04 3.14 12.51
N ALA A 312 -2.10 3.58 13.18
CA ALA A 312 -2.74 2.80 14.23
C ALA A 312 -3.30 1.46 13.68
N ILE A 313 -4.00 1.47 12.54
CA ILE A 313 -4.50 0.25 11.89
C ILE A 313 -3.35 -0.70 11.53
N ASN A 314 -2.23 -0.18 11.02
CA ASN A 314 -1.05 -0.99 10.73
C ASN A 314 -0.50 -1.65 12.00
N MET A 315 -0.39 -0.88 13.10
CA MET A 315 0.06 -1.41 14.39
C MET A 315 -0.89 -2.47 14.96
N PHE A 316 -2.21 -2.30 14.83
CA PHE A 316 -3.17 -3.34 15.22
C PHE A 316 -2.88 -4.65 14.49
N ARG A 317 -2.65 -4.59 13.17
CA ARG A 317 -2.38 -5.78 12.35
C ARG A 317 -1.10 -6.49 12.74
N GLU A 318 -0.05 -5.74 13.06
CA GLU A 318 1.23 -6.30 13.51
C GLU A 318 1.08 -7.15 14.77
N TRP A 319 0.12 -6.82 15.65
CA TRP A 319 -0.09 -7.50 16.93
C TRP A 319 -1.36 -8.36 17.00
N ALA A 320 -2.17 -8.38 15.93
CA ALA A 320 -3.50 -9.00 15.93
C ALA A 320 -3.45 -10.49 16.33
N GLU A 321 -2.47 -11.23 15.82
CA GLU A 321 -2.29 -12.66 16.12
C GLU A 321 -1.74 -12.89 17.54
N GLU A 322 -0.70 -12.15 17.93
CA GLU A 322 -0.06 -12.27 19.26
C GLU A 322 -1.03 -11.92 20.40
N ALA A 323 -1.84 -10.88 20.20
CA ALA A 323 -2.84 -10.42 21.16
C ALA A 323 -4.14 -11.25 21.13
N LYS A 324 -4.27 -12.23 20.22
CA LYS A 324 -5.54 -12.94 19.94
C LYS A 324 -6.72 -11.98 19.74
N ALA A 325 -6.44 -10.83 19.13
CA ALA A 325 -7.41 -9.76 18.95
C ALA A 325 -8.30 -9.98 17.74
N VAL A 326 -8.05 -11.03 16.94
CA VAL A 326 -8.84 -11.40 15.77
C VAL A 326 -9.26 -12.86 15.85
N GLU A 327 -10.55 -13.09 15.65
CA GLU A 327 -11.15 -14.41 15.47
C GLU A 327 -11.91 -14.43 14.14
N VAL A 328 -11.71 -15.47 13.34
CA VAL A 328 -12.39 -15.67 12.06
C VAL A 328 -13.04 -17.03 12.05
N LYS A 329 -14.34 -17.07 11.74
CA LYS A 329 -15.13 -18.30 11.64
C LYS A 329 -15.87 -18.34 10.31
N LEU A 330 -15.70 -19.45 9.59
CA LEU A 330 -16.59 -19.81 8.48
C LEU A 330 -17.89 -20.34 9.08
N GLU A 331 -18.99 -19.59 8.95
CA GLU A 331 -20.28 -19.96 9.54
C GLU A 331 -21.10 -20.87 8.61
N ALA A 332 -21.10 -20.55 7.32
CA ALA A 332 -21.89 -21.29 6.33
C ALA A 332 -21.31 -21.17 4.93
N VAL A 333 -21.50 -22.22 4.12
CA VAL A 333 -21.30 -22.20 2.67
C VAL A 333 -22.61 -22.64 2.01
N GLU A 334 -23.27 -21.66 1.40
CA GLU A 334 -24.63 -21.76 0.87
C GLU A 334 -24.62 -21.65 -0.66
N LYS A 335 -25.67 -22.15 -1.30
CA LYS A 335 -25.90 -21.97 -2.74
C LYS A 335 -27.11 -21.06 -2.98
N THR A 336 -26.90 -19.97 -3.68
CA THR A 336 -27.96 -19.04 -4.10
C THR A 336 -28.06 -19.05 -5.61
N GLY A 337 -29.02 -19.82 -6.16
CA GLY A 337 -29.15 -20.03 -7.59
C GLY A 337 -27.93 -20.74 -8.18
N LYS A 338 -27.23 -20.08 -9.12
CA LYS A 338 -25.99 -20.60 -9.74
C LYS A 338 -24.71 -20.20 -9.00
N ILE A 339 -24.80 -19.42 -7.92
CA ILE A 339 -23.65 -18.83 -7.23
C ILE A 339 -23.53 -19.44 -5.84
N ALA A 340 -22.34 -19.88 -5.45
CA ALA A 340 -22.05 -20.25 -4.08
C ALA A 340 -21.65 -19.00 -3.27
N LYS A 341 -22.05 -18.95 -2.00
CA LYS A 341 -21.81 -17.83 -1.09
C LYS A 341 -21.36 -18.38 0.25
N ALA A 342 -20.23 -17.89 0.74
CA ALA A 342 -19.74 -18.16 2.08
C ALA A 342 -20.08 -17.00 3.01
N VAL A 343 -20.46 -17.33 4.25
CA VAL A 343 -20.66 -16.37 5.33
C VAL A 343 -19.48 -16.50 6.29
N VAL A 344 -18.66 -15.46 6.37
CA VAL A 344 -17.48 -15.42 7.24
C VAL A 344 -17.76 -14.44 8.36
N ALA A 345 -17.88 -14.94 9.59
CA ALA A 345 -17.97 -14.12 10.79
C ALA A 345 -16.57 -13.76 11.28
N VAL A 346 -16.41 -12.50 11.67
CA VAL A 346 -15.16 -11.93 12.12
C VAL A 346 -15.41 -11.18 13.41
N ARG A 347 -14.53 -11.41 14.40
CA ARG A 347 -14.35 -10.53 15.54
C ARG A 347 -12.95 -9.90 15.44
N ALA A 348 -12.85 -8.58 15.42
CA ALA A 348 -11.59 -7.85 15.41
C ALA A 348 -11.62 -6.78 16.50
N GLY A 349 -10.91 -6.99 17.61
CA GLY A 349 -11.03 -6.16 18.81
C GLY A 349 -12.49 -6.12 19.31
N PRO A 350 -13.11 -4.93 19.44
CA PRO A 350 -14.51 -4.79 19.85
C PRO A 350 -15.52 -4.97 18.69
N TRP A 351 -15.06 -5.18 17.46
CA TRP A 351 -15.92 -5.22 16.29
C TRP A 351 -16.38 -6.63 15.96
N GLU A 352 -17.67 -6.80 15.71
CA GLU A 352 -18.26 -8.06 15.25
C GLU A 352 -18.97 -7.81 13.92
N ALA A 353 -18.56 -8.55 12.88
CA ALA A 353 -19.06 -8.38 11.53
C ALA A 353 -19.21 -9.72 10.81
N LYS A 354 -20.17 -9.79 9.89
CA LYS A 354 -20.35 -10.93 8.98
C LYS A 354 -20.17 -10.46 7.54
N PHE A 355 -19.35 -11.18 6.79
CA PHE A 355 -19.07 -10.87 5.40
C PHE A 355 -19.56 -11.98 4.47
N ASN A 356 -20.22 -11.58 3.39
CA ASN A 356 -20.58 -12.46 2.30
C ASN A 356 -19.45 -12.51 1.26
N VAL A 357 -18.93 -13.71 1.03
CA VAL A 357 -17.95 -13.99 -0.03
C VAL A 357 -18.62 -14.83 -1.10
N TYR A 358 -18.76 -14.29 -2.30
CA TYR A 358 -19.37 -14.96 -3.42
C TYR A 358 -18.31 -15.69 -4.24
N LEU A 359 -18.57 -16.96 -4.53
CA LEU A 359 -17.78 -17.82 -5.41
C LEU A 359 -18.50 -17.86 -6.76
N LYS A 360 -18.05 -16.99 -7.66
CA LYS A 360 -18.54 -16.93 -9.05
C LYS A 360 -17.69 -17.85 -9.93
N GLU A 361 -18.14 -18.06 -11.17
CA GLU A 361 -17.46 -18.92 -12.15
C GLU A 361 -15.98 -18.53 -12.36
N ASP A 362 -15.63 -17.26 -12.27
CA ASP A 362 -14.29 -16.74 -12.57
C ASP A 362 -13.59 -16.04 -11.39
N ALA A 363 -14.25 -15.87 -10.23
CA ALA A 363 -13.69 -15.12 -9.10
C ALA A 363 -14.30 -15.46 -7.73
N VAL A 364 -13.47 -15.26 -6.70
CA VAL A 364 -13.88 -15.14 -5.29
C VAL A 364 -14.00 -13.66 -4.99
N MET A 365 -15.17 -13.19 -4.57
CA MET A 365 -15.39 -11.77 -4.32
C MET A 365 -16.16 -11.51 -3.04
N LEU A 366 -15.63 -10.61 -2.22
CA LEU A 366 -16.34 -10.09 -1.05
C LEU A 366 -17.16 -8.88 -1.50
N ARG A 367 -18.44 -8.86 -1.12
CA ARG A 367 -19.34 -7.75 -1.37
C ARG A 367 -20.21 -7.46 -0.16
N PHE A 368 -20.29 -6.19 0.21
CA PHE A 368 -21.24 -5.67 1.18
C PHE A 368 -21.84 -4.37 0.64
N ASP A 369 -23.16 -4.25 0.60
CA ASP A 369 -23.84 -3.02 0.22
C ASP A 369 -24.98 -2.68 1.17
N SER A 370 -25.15 -1.39 1.44
CA SER A 370 -26.20 -0.87 2.32
C SER A 370 -26.50 0.59 1.97
N THR A 371 -27.68 1.06 2.37
CA THR A 371 -28.05 2.48 2.30
C THR A 371 -27.64 3.26 3.55
N ASP A 372 -27.28 2.55 4.62
CA ASP A 372 -26.65 3.13 5.80
C ASP A 372 -25.14 3.30 5.53
N VAL A 373 -24.74 4.53 5.24
CA VAL A 373 -23.35 4.88 4.97
C VAL A 373 -22.45 4.64 6.18
N GLU A 374 -22.92 4.94 7.41
CA GLU A 374 -22.12 4.76 8.62
C GLU A 374 -21.80 3.27 8.82
N ARG A 375 -22.80 2.40 8.63
CA ARG A 375 -22.61 0.95 8.68
C ARG A 375 -21.63 0.44 7.62
N VAL A 376 -21.68 0.95 6.40
CA VAL A 376 -20.72 0.54 5.36
C VAL A 376 -19.31 0.93 5.76
N TYR A 377 -19.07 2.13 6.27
CA TYR A 377 -17.73 2.53 6.71
C TYR A 377 -17.23 1.74 7.94
N GLN A 378 -18.10 1.39 8.88
CA GLN A 378 -17.76 0.48 9.97
C GLN A 378 -17.31 -0.88 9.43
N MET A 379 -18.02 -1.46 8.46
CA MET A 379 -17.64 -2.74 7.86
C MET A 379 -16.34 -2.66 7.04
N ALA A 380 -16.10 -1.53 6.36
CA ALA A 380 -14.81 -1.28 5.70
C ALA A 380 -13.67 -1.19 6.71
N HIS A 381 -13.90 -0.56 7.87
CA HIS A 381 -12.91 -0.50 8.95
C HIS A 381 -12.54 -1.89 9.48
N VAL A 382 -13.51 -2.76 9.72
CA VAL A 382 -13.23 -4.16 10.11
C VAL A 382 -12.39 -4.88 9.06
N LEU A 383 -12.70 -4.70 7.77
CA LEU A 383 -11.87 -5.25 6.68
C LEU A 383 -10.45 -4.68 6.66
N ASN A 384 -10.29 -3.38 6.91
CA ASN A 384 -8.98 -2.73 7.01
C ASN A 384 -8.17 -3.26 8.20
N LEU A 385 -8.81 -3.57 9.34
CA LEU A 385 -8.18 -4.26 10.47
C LEU A 385 -7.73 -5.68 10.12
N LEU A 386 -8.41 -6.38 9.21
CA LEU A 386 -7.96 -7.65 8.67
C LEU A 386 -6.89 -7.51 7.58
N GLY A 387 -6.59 -6.28 7.17
CA GLY A 387 -5.63 -5.96 6.11
C GLY A 387 -6.17 -6.05 4.68
N VAL A 388 -7.49 -6.17 4.54
CA VAL A 388 -8.22 -6.02 3.28
C VAL A 388 -8.45 -4.53 3.07
N LYS A 389 -7.75 -3.91 2.12
CA LYS A 389 -7.94 -2.49 1.80
C LYS A 389 -9.33 -2.27 1.19
N ALA A 390 -10.26 -1.81 2.03
CA ALA A 390 -11.66 -1.63 1.70
C ALA A 390 -12.02 -0.14 1.71
N GLU A 391 -12.42 0.37 0.56
CA GLU A 391 -12.90 1.74 0.38
C GLU A 391 -14.37 1.71 -0.07
N PRO A 392 -15.30 2.27 0.73
CA PRO A 392 -16.69 2.42 0.33
C PRO A 392 -16.85 3.25 -0.93
N LYS A 393 -17.73 2.83 -1.84
CA LYS A 393 -18.05 3.56 -3.07
C LYS A 393 -19.55 3.79 -3.16
N ALA A 394 -19.94 5.03 -3.44
CA ALA A 394 -21.32 5.35 -3.79
C ALA A 394 -21.63 4.84 -5.21
N VAL A 395 -22.70 4.08 -5.35
CA VAL A 395 -23.20 3.56 -6.63
C VAL A 395 -24.66 3.98 -6.77
N GLU A 396 -25.03 4.44 -7.96
CA GLU A 396 -26.43 4.76 -8.27
C GLU A 396 -27.20 3.46 -8.53
N ASP A 397 -28.16 3.13 -7.67
CA ASP A 397 -29.05 2.01 -7.89
C ASP A 397 -30.34 2.49 -8.55
N ARG A 398 -30.42 2.26 -9.87
CA ARG A 398 -31.57 2.65 -10.70
C ARG A 398 -32.88 1.98 -10.27
N SER A 399 -32.83 0.87 -9.55
CA SER A 399 -34.02 0.13 -9.09
C SER A 399 -34.62 0.71 -7.80
N LEU A 400 -33.78 1.33 -6.96
CA LEU A 400 -34.19 1.94 -5.70
C LEU A 400 -34.34 3.47 -5.79
N GLY A 401 -33.93 4.09 -6.91
CA GLY A 401 -33.97 5.54 -7.10
C GLY A 401 -33.11 6.33 -6.11
N ARG A 402 -32.13 5.67 -5.47
CA ARG A 402 -31.24 6.25 -4.45
C ARG A 402 -29.81 5.70 -4.54
N HIS A 403 -28.87 6.43 -3.95
CA HIS A 403 -27.49 5.99 -3.82
C HIS A 403 -27.37 4.83 -2.80
N VAL A 404 -26.67 3.77 -3.20
CA VAL A 404 -26.28 2.66 -2.32
C VAL A 404 -24.76 2.69 -2.15
N TRP A 405 -24.28 2.43 -0.94
CA TRP A 405 -22.86 2.36 -0.65
C TRP A 405 -22.38 0.92 -0.70
N LEU A 406 -21.29 0.67 -1.43
CA LEU A 406 -20.76 -0.67 -1.72
C LEU A 406 -19.29 -0.79 -1.29
N ILE A 407 -18.97 -1.90 -0.63
CA ILE A 407 -17.60 -2.41 -0.48
C ILE A 407 -17.43 -3.60 -1.43
N TYR A 408 -16.30 -3.62 -2.12
CA TYR A 408 -15.93 -4.69 -3.03
C TYR A 408 -14.45 -5.05 -2.87
N ALA A 409 -14.17 -6.34 -2.66
CA ALA A 409 -12.82 -6.88 -2.71
C ALA A 409 -12.75 -8.11 -3.62
N SER A 410 -11.85 -8.07 -4.60
CA SER A 410 -11.59 -9.17 -5.54
C SER A 410 -10.74 -10.29 -4.92
N THR A 411 -10.65 -11.44 -5.58
CA THR A 411 -9.79 -12.58 -5.18
C THR A 411 -8.36 -12.13 -4.86
N ASP A 412 -7.79 -11.23 -5.67
CA ASP A 412 -6.41 -10.77 -5.46
C ASP A 412 -6.31 -10.02 -4.13
N VAL A 413 -7.15 -9.00 -3.94
CA VAL A 413 -7.28 -8.20 -2.69
C VAL A 413 -7.42 -9.10 -1.47
N LEU A 414 -8.29 -10.10 -1.55
CA LEU A 414 -8.51 -11.07 -0.46
C LEU A 414 -7.29 -11.96 -0.24
N ALA A 415 -6.56 -12.32 -1.29
CA ALA A 415 -5.34 -13.11 -1.20
C ALA A 415 -4.10 -12.29 -0.81
N SER A 416 -4.18 -10.98 -0.57
CA SER A 416 -3.00 -10.17 -0.24
C SER A 416 -2.21 -10.73 0.94
N LYS A 417 -0.88 -10.64 0.90
CA LYS A 417 -0.04 -10.87 2.10
C LYS A 417 -0.29 -9.84 3.20
N THR A 418 -0.91 -8.70 2.88
CA THR A 418 -1.36 -7.74 3.89
C THR A 418 -2.57 -8.24 4.67
N VAL A 419 -3.32 -9.21 4.13
CA VAL A 419 -4.50 -9.80 4.75
C VAL A 419 -4.09 -10.90 5.71
N LEU A 420 -4.65 -10.88 6.91
CA LEU A 420 -4.35 -11.84 7.97
C LEU A 420 -4.53 -13.30 7.48
N PRO A 421 -3.56 -14.19 7.75
CA PRO A 421 -3.63 -15.60 7.37
C PRO A 421 -4.95 -16.29 7.74
N ALA A 422 -5.46 -16.07 8.96
CA ALA A 422 -6.71 -16.66 9.43
C ALA A 422 -7.92 -16.30 8.55
N PHE A 423 -7.98 -15.06 8.04
CA PHE A 423 -9.06 -14.63 7.15
C PHE A 423 -8.94 -15.28 5.76
N ARG A 424 -7.72 -15.32 5.20
CA ARG A 424 -7.47 -15.99 3.92
C ARG A 424 -7.77 -17.48 3.98
N GLU A 425 -7.41 -18.12 5.09
CA GLU A 425 -7.67 -19.54 5.30
C GLU A 425 -9.16 -19.84 5.42
N ALA A 426 -9.94 -19.02 6.13
CA ALA A 426 -11.39 -19.18 6.20
C ALA A 426 -12.06 -19.11 4.82
N ILE A 427 -11.59 -18.19 3.96
CA ILE A 427 -12.08 -18.08 2.57
C ILE A 427 -11.63 -19.28 1.75
N ALA A 428 -10.39 -19.74 1.89
CA ALA A 428 -9.88 -20.91 1.17
C ALA A 428 -10.66 -22.18 1.54
N ARG A 429 -10.97 -22.39 2.83
CA ARG A 429 -11.81 -23.50 3.30
C ARG A 429 -13.21 -23.43 2.68
N ALA A 430 -13.78 -22.23 2.55
CA ALA A 430 -15.08 -22.06 1.92
C ALA A 430 -15.06 -22.42 0.41
N VAL A 431 -13.96 -22.12 -0.28
CA VAL A 431 -13.74 -22.53 -1.68
C VAL A 431 -13.63 -24.05 -1.79
N GLU A 432 -12.89 -24.70 -0.88
CA GLU A 432 -12.73 -26.16 -0.84
C GLU A 432 -14.08 -26.85 -0.56
N GLU A 433 -14.84 -26.38 0.43
CA GLU A 433 -16.18 -26.92 0.75
C GLU A 433 -17.16 -26.74 -0.42
N ALA A 434 -17.09 -25.62 -1.16
CA ALA A 434 -17.90 -25.42 -2.35
C ALA A 434 -17.51 -26.37 -3.51
N ALA A 435 -16.23 -26.73 -3.62
CA ALA A 435 -15.75 -27.70 -4.61
C ALA A 435 -16.19 -29.12 -4.26
N GLU A 436 -16.11 -29.52 -2.98
CA GLU A 436 -16.60 -30.81 -2.49
C GLU A 436 -18.09 -31.02 -2.77
N LYS A 437 -18.88 -29.94 -2.69
CA LYS A 437 -20.31 -29.95 -3.02
C LYS A 437 -20.59 -29.85 -4.53
N GLY A 438 -19.56 -29.77 -5.38
CA GLY A 438 -19.67 -29.67 -6.84
C GLY A 438 -20.23 -28.32 -7.32
N TRP A 439 -20.08 -27.25 -6.53
CA TRP A 439 -20.59 -25.92 -6.89
C TRP A 439 -19.54 -25.07 -7.61
N VAL A 440 -18.27 -25.40 -7.45
CA VAL A 440 -17.12 -24.81 -8.14
C VAL A 440 -16.32 -25.96 -8.77
N GLU A 441 -15.78 -25.73 -9.96
CA GLU A 441 -14.92 -26.71 -10.65
C GLU A 441 -13.64 -26.96 -9.83
N ALA A 442 -13.23 -28.22 -9.70
CA ALA A 442 -12.23 -28.66 -8.73
C ALA A 442 -10.84 -28.06 -8.98
N GLU A 443 -10.37 -28.02 -10.23
CA GLU A 443 -9.07 -27.42 -10.56
C GLU A 443 -9.06 -25.91 -10.32
N THR A 444 -10.17 -25.25 -10.64
CA THR A 444 -10.37 -23.81 -10.39
C THR A 444 -10.38 -23.50 -8.90
N ALA A 445 -11.12 -24.28 -8.11
CA ALA A 445 -11.19 -24.14 -6.67
C ALA A 445 -9.83 -24.39 -6.00
N LYS A 446 -9.11 -25.45 -6.41
CA LYS A 446 -7.77 -25.76 -5.94
C LYS A 446 -6.83 -24.59 -6.15
N ARG A 447 -6.79 -24.03 -7.36
CA ARG A 447 -5.98 -22.85 -7.68
C ARG A 447 -6.32 -21.63 -6.83
N TRP A 448 -7.61 -21.37 -6.57
CA TRP A 448 -8.01 -20.26 -5.71
C TRP A 448 -7.65 -20.49 -4.24
N ALA A 449 -7.88 -21.69 -3.72
CA ALA A 449 -7.54 -22.06 -2.35
C ALA A 449 -6.02 -21.98 -2.11
N GLU A 450 -5.20 -22.51 -3.03
CA GLU A 450 -3.74 -22.38 -2.98
C GLU A 450 -3.30 -20.91 -2.99
N LYS A 451 -3.90 -20.09 -3.87
CA LYS A 451 -3.62 -18.65 -3.95
C LYS A 451 -3.94 -17.92 -2.64
N LEU A 452 -5.11 -18.19 -2.07
CA LEU A 452 -5.55 -17.61 -0.80
C LEU A 452 -4.65 -18.06 0.34
N LYS A 453 -4.31 -19.35 0.45
CA LYS A 453 -3.43 -19.90 1.50
C LYS A 453 -2.00 -19.36 1.41
N ALA A 454 -1.40 -19.41 0.22
CA ALA A 454 -0.03 -18.94 -0.01
C ALA A 454 0.12 -17.43 0.23
N GLY A 455 -0.91 -16.67 -0.13
CA GLY A 455 -0.86 -15.22 -0.06
C GLY A 455 -0.09 -14.64 -1.23
N VAL A 456 -0.68 -13.67 -1.89
CA VAL A 456 -0.12 -12.98 -3.04
C VAL A 456 0.44 -11.68 -2.53
N THR A 457 1.68 -11.35 -2.89
CA THR A 457 2.10 -9.96 -2.79
C THR A 457 1.27 -9.22 -3.84
N ILE A 458 0.15 -8.62 -3.44
CA ILE A 458 -0.50 -7.62 -4.27
C ILE A 458 0.41 -6.42 -4.19
N ALA A 459 1.43 -6.47 -5.03
CA ALA A 459 2.25 -5.34 -5.23
C ALA A 459 1.37 -4.30 -5.95
N GLU A 460 0.67 -3.43 -5.20
CA GLU A 460 0.24 -2.13 -5.76
C GLU A 460 1.47 -1.35 -6.30
N ASP A 461 2.68 -1.78 -5.93
CA ASP A 461 3.99 -1.38 -6.42
C ASP A 461 4.45 -2.09 -7.71
N LYS A 462 3.80 -3.15 -8.23
CA LYS A 462 4.23 -3.80 -9.50
C LYS A 462 3.09 -4.09 -10.49
N PRO A 463 3.35 -4.06 -11.81
CA PRO A 463 2.29 -4.19 -12.82
C PRO A 463 1.70 -5.61 -12.91
N LYS A 464 0.37 -5.74 -13.00
CA LYS A 464 -0.30 -7.04 -13.21
C LYS A 464 -0.09 -7.55 -14.64
N PHE A 465 1.06 -8.17 -14.92
CA PHE A 465 1.36 -8.74 -16.23
C PHE A 465 0.44 -9.93 -16.55
N ARG A 466 -0.03 -9.96 -17.80
CA ARG A 466 -0.54 -11.16 -18.47
C ARG A 466 0.65 -11.81 -19.15
N ILE A 467 0.92 -13.07 -18.80
CA ILE A 467 2.02 -13.85 -19.37
C ILE A 467 1.43 -15.06 -20.10
N GLN A 468 1.66 -15.13 -21.40
CA GLN A 468 1.11 -16.18 -22.26
C GLN A 468 2.03 -16.48 -23.43
N ILE A 469 1.85 -17.63 -24.08
CA ILE A 469 2.49 -17.95 -25.36
C ILE A 469 1.46 -17.67 -26.46
N PRO A 470 1.59 -16.59 -27.24
CA PRO A 470 0.70 -16.32 -28.36
C PRO A 470 0.90 -17.37 -29.46
N ASN A 471 -0.03 -17.44 -30.42
CA ASN A 471 0.06 -18.36 -31.57
C ASN A 471 1.32 -18.18 -32.44
N THR A 472 2.05 -17.08 -32.25
CA THR A 472 3.36 -16.81 -32.87
C THR A 472 4.54 -17.49 -32.17
N GLY A 473 4.30 -18.20 -31.05
CA GLY A 473 5.25 -19.10 -30.37
C GLY A 473 6.17 -18.46 -29.32
N GLY A 474 6.27 -17.13 -29.25
CA GLY A 474 7.11 -16.40 -28.28
C GLY A 474 6.48 -16.25 -26.89
N LEU A 475 7.25 -15.83 -25.88
CA LEU A 475 6.71 -15.50 -24.56
C LEU A 475 6.22 -14.03 -24.56
N GLY A 476 4.93 -13.82 -24.35
CA GLY A 476 4.33 -12.48 -24.28
C GLY A 476 4.13 -12.04 -22.82
N ILE A 477 4.89 -11.04 -22.35
CA ILE A 477 4.79 -10.47 -21.00
C ILE A 477 4.22 -9.05 -21.11
N ILE A 478 2.91 -8.90 -20.90
CA ILE A 478 2.17 -7.68 -21.25
C ILE A 478 1.40 -7.13 -20.06
N TYR A 479 1.63 -5.87 -19.73
CA TYR A 479 0.79 -5.10 -18.81
C TYR A 479 -0.02 -4.05 -19.59
N LYS A 480 -1.33 -3.96 -19.33
CA LYS A 480 -2.23 -2.98 -19.94
C LYS A 480 -2.85 -2.09 -18.87
N THR A 481 -2.91 -0.78 -19.12
CA THR A 481 -3.48 0.19 -18.18
C THR A 481 -4.05 1.41 -18.88
N THR A 482 -5.09 2.02 -18.32
CA THR A 482 -5.58 3.33 -18.74
C THR A 482 -4.83 4.49 -18.07
N SER A 483 -4.07 4.20 -17.00
CA SER A 483 -3.28 5.21 -16.27
C SER A 483 -1.92 5.43 -16.93
N ALA A 484 -1.73 6.61 -17.52
CA ALA A 484 -0.44 7.04 -18.06
C ALA A 484 0.64 7.16 -16.98
N GLU A 485 0.25 7.64 -15.79
CA GLU A 485 1.15 7.82 -14.64
C GLU A 485 1.74 6.49 -14.16
N ARG A 486 0.90 5.47 -13.93
CA ARG A 486 1.38 4.13 -13.53
C ARG A 486 2.29 3.53 -14.59
N LEU A 487 1.95 3.68 -15.87
CA LEU A 487 2.77 3.19 -16.97
C LEU A 487 4.15 3.85 -16.99
N ALA A 488 4.22 5.17 -16.80
CA ALA A 488 5.46 5.93 -16.74
C ALA A 488 6.31 5.53 -15.52
N ARG A 489 5.69 5.39 -14.34
CA ARG A 489 6.36 4.95 -13.11
C ARG A 489 7.08 3.62 -13.30
N TYR A 490 6.38 2.60 -13.80
CA TYR A 490 6.99 1.27 -14.01
C TYR A 490 8.07 1.27 -15.09
N ALA A 491 7.89 2.06 -16.15
CA ALA A 491 8.92 2.22 -17.16
C ALA A 491 10.20 2.84 -16.56
N GLU A 492 10.04 3.83 -15.67
CA GLU A 492 11.17 4.48 -15.02
C GLU A 492 11.86 3.59 -14.00
N GLU A 493 11.11 2.77 -13.25
CA GLU A 493 11.67 1.74 -12.37
C GLU A 493 12.55 0.75 -13.14
N LEU A 494 12.09 0.26 -14.30
CA LEU A 494 12.89 -0.64 -15.14
C LEU A 494 14.17 0.06 -15.64
N LYS A 495 14.09 1.32 -16.08
CA LYS A 495 15.28 2.09 -16.47
C LYS A 495 16.26 2.27 -15.33
N SER A 496 15.77 2.53 -14.11
CA SER A 496 16.62 2.75 -12.93
C SER A 496 17.44 1.52 -12.56
N LEU A 497 17.00 0.33 -12.95
CA LEU A 497 17.74 -0.93 -12.79
C LEU A 497 18.75 -1.18 -13.93
N GLY A 498 18.84 -0.29 -14.92
CA GLY A 498 19.72 -0.47 -16.08
C GLY A 498 19.04 -1.18 -17.26
N LEU A 499 17.71 -1.28 -17.31
CA LEU A 499 17.02 -1.77 -18.49
C LEU A 499 16.85 -0.68 -19.55
N GLU A 500 17.23 -0.95 -20.79
CA GLU A 500 17.06 -0.04 -21.90
C GLU A 500 15.66 -0.18 -22.54
N LYS A 501 15.03 0.97 -22.78
CA LYS A 501 13.77 1.03 -23.53
C LYS A 501 14.00 0.59 -24.98
N ASP A 502 13.00 -0.07 -25.56
CA ASP A 502 12.95 -0.61 -26.91
C ASP A 502 13.81 -1.88 -27.13
N ILE A 503 14.70 -2.21 -26.19
CA ILE A 503 15.47 -3.47 -26.16
C ILE A 503 14.92 -4.42 -25.10
N HIS A 504 14.91 -3.98 -23.84
CA HIS A 504 14.48 -4.80 -22.70
C HIS A 504 12.98 -4.67 -22.42
N PHE A 505 12.39 -3.52 -22.74
CA PHE A 505 10.96 -3.31 -22.62
C PHE A 505 10.47 -2.21 -23.57
N THR A 506 9.21 -2.26 -24.01
CA THR A 506 8.58 -1.20 -24.81
C THR A 506 7.35 -0.63 -24.11
N THR A 507 7.02 0.63 -24.39
CA THR A 507 5.83 1.30 -23.86
C THR A 507 5.00 1.95 -24.95
N LYS A 508 3.67 1.83 -24.83
CA LYS A 508 2.68 2.57 -25.63
C LYS A 508 1.77 3.34 -24.69
N THR A 509 1.71 4.66 -24.82
CA THR A 509 0.90 5.53 -23.97
C THR A 509 -0.59 5.33 -24.26
N PRO A 510 -1.47 5.36 -23.23
CA PRO A 510 -2.91 5.36 -23.46
C PRO A 510 -3.34 6.61 -24.26
N LYS A 511 -4.20 6.43 -25.27
CA LYS A 511 -4.77 7.52 -26.09
C LYS A 511 -6.23 7.22 -26.45
N ASN A 512 -7.10 8.23 -26.44
CA ASN A 512 -8.51 8.15 -26.86
C ASN A 512 -9.29 6.97 -26.24
N GLY A 513 -9.18 6.80 -24.92
CA GLY A 513 -9.85 5.69 -24.20
C GLY A 513 -9.23 4.31 -24.41
N LYS A 514 -8.20 4.16 -25.27
CA LYS A 514 -7.46 2.90 -25.44
C LYS A 514 -6.41 2.73 -24.35
N GLN A 515 -6.30 1.51 -23.83
CA GLN A 515 -5.29 1.15 -22.84
C GLN A 515 -3.88 1.31 -23.40
N GLY A 516 -3.00 1.93 -22.62
CA GLY A 516 -1.56 1.87 -22.81
C GLY A 516 -1.02 0.48 -22.50
N THR A 517 0.19 0.20 -22.98
CA THR A 517 0.83 -1.11 -22.86
C THR A 517 2.28 -0.99 -22.44
N LEU A 518 2.70 -1.76 -21.44
CA LEU A 518 4.09 -2.03 -21.10
C LEU A 518 4.39 -3.49 -21.45
N TYR A 519 5.41 -3.71 -22.28
CA TYR A 519 5.82 -5.04 -22.73
C TYR A 519 7.26 -5.30 -22.30
N ILE A 520 7.52 -6.39 -21.57
CA ILE A 520 8.88 -6.83 -21.23
C ILE A 520 9.31 -7.86 -22.27
N THR A 521 10.47 -7.64 -22.89
CA THR A 521 11.02 -8.55 -23.90
C THR A 521 11.68 -9.75 -23.22
N VAL A 522 11.91 -10.82 -23.99
CA VAL A 522 12.70 -11.98 -23.54
C VAL A 522 14.09 -11.54 -23.07
N GLU A 523 14.69 -10.57 -23.75
CA GLU A 523 15.99 -10.01 -23.39
C GLU A 523 15.93 -9.23 -22.07
N GLY A 524 14.84 -8.50 -21.82
CA GLY A 524 14.61 -7.82 -20.54
C GLY A 524 14.52 -8.78 -19.36
N VAL A 525 13.92 -9.97 -19.53
CA VAL A 525 13.92 -11.02 -18.50
C VAL A 525 15.33 -11.53 -18.23
N LYS A 526 16.10 -11.84 -19.29
CA LYS A 526 17.49 -12.29 -19.15
C LYS A 526 18.35 -11.24 -18.45
N LYS A 527 18.15 -9.95 -18.77
CA LYS A 527 18.87 -8.85 -18.12
C LYS A 527 18.50 -8.71 -16.65
N LEU A 528 17.21 -8.81 -16.30
CA LEU A 528 16.78 -8.83 -14.89
C LEU A 528 17.41 -9.99 -14.12
N ALA A 529 17.50 -11.18 -14.72
CA ALA A 529 18.11 -12.36 -14.10
C ALA A 529 19.63 -12.27 -13.93
N GLU A 530 20.31 -11.64 -14.88
CA GLU A 530 21.73 -11.29 -14.75
C GLU A 530 21.92 -10.31 -13.57
N LEU A 531 21.15 -9.22 -13.55
CA LEU A 531 21.24 -8.19 -12.52
C LEU A 531 20.91 -8.72 -11.14
N SER A 532 19.95 -9.64 -11.00
CA SER A 532 19.59 -10.21 -9.70
C SER A 532 20.70 -11.03 -9.07
N HIS A 533 21.61 -11.60 -9.87
CA HIS A 533 22.72 -12.43 -9.38
C HIS A 533 24.03 -11.66 -9.29
N HIS A 534 24.31 -10.81 -10.29
CA HIS A 534 25.66 -10.30 -10.55
C HIS A 534 25.79 -8.77 -10.48
N ALA A 535 24.71 -8.02 -10.25
CA ALA A 535 24.86 -6.58 -10.08
C ALA A 535 25.72 -6.28 -8.82
N GLU A 536 26.69 -5.38 -8.97
CA GLU A 536 27.58 -5.00 -7.86
C GLU A 536 26.80 -4.33 -6.72
N ASP A 537 25.80 -3.53 -7.07
CA ASP A 537 24.89 -2.87 -6.14
C ASP A 537 23.86 -3.84 -5.55
N ALA A 538 23.78 -3.89 -4.21
CA ALA A 538 22.88 -4.78 -3.49
C ALA A 538 21.40 -4.39 -3.67
N GLU A 539 21.10 -3.10 -3.78
CA GLU A 539 19.73 -2.61 -3.97
C GLU A 539 19.20 -3.01 -5.36
N THR A 540 20.03 -2.89 -6.40
CA THR A 540 19.73 -3.33 -7.76
C THR A 540 19.51 -4.84 -7.84
N ARG A 541 20.38 -5.65 -7.18
CA ARG A 541 20.19 -7.11 -7.09
C ARG A 541 18.84 -7.47 -6.49
N GLN A 542 18.49 -6.85 -5.36
CA GLN A 542 17.23 -7.11 -4.66
C GLN A 542 16.04 -6.72 -5.54
N LYS A 543 16.01 -5.49 -6.06
CA LYS A 543 14.89 -5.00 -6.88
C LYS A 543 14.70 -5.83 -8.15
N ALA A 544 15.79 -6.22 -8.82
CA ALA A 544 15.74 -7.11 -9.98
C ALA A 544 15.16 -8.48 -9.61
N SER A 545 15.58 -9.07 -8.48
CA SER A 545 15.01 -10.32 -7.96
C SER A 545 13.52 -10.21 -7.68
N GLU A 546 13.07 -9.12 -7.05
CA GLU A 546 11.65 -8.87 -6.80
C GLU A 546 10.84 -8.77 -8.11
N TRP A 547 11.39 -8.21 -9.18
CA TRP A 547 10.74 -8.17 -10.49
C TRP A 547 10.61 -9.57 -11.10
N LEU A 548 11.63 -10.41 -10.98
CA LEU A 548 11.58 -11.80 -11.46
C LEU A 548 10.60 -12.66 -10.67
N ASN A 549 10.62 -12.55 -9.34
CA ASN A 549 9.68 -13.25 -8.46
C ASN A 549 8.24 -12.88 -8.79
N HIS A 550 8.00 -11.60 -9.09
CA HIS A 550 6.70 -11.12 -9.56
C HIS A 550 6.32 -11.75 -10.91
N LEU A 551 7.21 -11.74 -11.90
CA LEU A 551 6.93 -12.37 -13.20
C LEU A 551 6.67 -13.89 -13.07
N LEU A 552 7.42 -14.60 -12.24
CA LEU A 552 7.21 -16.02 -11.97
C LEU A 552 5.85 -16.29 -11.31
N ALA A 553 5.47 -15.48 -10.33
CA ALA A 553 4.15 -15.55 -9.71
C ALA A 553 3.04 -15.31 -10.76
N ARG A 554 3.19 -14.28 -11.62
CA ARG A 554 2.24 -13.98 -12.71
C ARG A 554 2.16 -15.09 -13.75
N ALA A 555 3.26 -15.78 -14.05
CA ALA A 555 3.29 -16.90 -14.98
C ALA A 555 2.47 -18.08 -14.44
N GLY A 556 2.62 -18.41 -13.15
CA GLY A 556 1.79 -19.41 -12.48
C GLY A 556 0.31 -19.04 -12.44
N GLU A 557 -0.01 -17.75 -12.21
CA GLU A 557 -1.40 -17.30 -12.13
C GLU A 557 -2.15 -17.24 -13.47
N SER A 558 -1.48 -16.85 -14.56
CA SER A 558 -2.13 -16.48 -15.83
C SER A 558 -1.71 -17.28 -17.06
N GLY A 559 -0.59 -18.02 -16.99
CA GLY A 559 -0.01 -18.71 -18.14
C GLY A 559 0.04 -20.24 -18.03
N GLY A 560 -0.09 -20.81 -16.83
CA GLY A 560 0.03 -22.25 -16.59
C GLY A 560 1.49 -22.74 -16.58
N GLU A 561 1.68 -24.04 -16.36
CA GLU A 561 2.99 -24.63 -16.06
C GLU A 561 4.01 -24.49 -17.21
N GLU A 562 3.57 -24.60 -18.47
CA GLU A 562 4.46 -24.44 -19.63
C GLU A 562 5.02 -23.02 -19.75
N VAL A 563 4.20 -22.00 -19.42
CA VAL A 563 4.63 -20.60 -19.43
C VAL A 563 5.65 -20.35 -18.32
N LYS A 564 5.40 -20.91 -17.13
CA LYS A 564 6.31 -20.83 -15.99
C LYS A 564 7.66 -21.49 -16.32
N ARG A 565 7.67 -22.71 -16.84
CA ARG A 565 8.89 -23.43 -17.26
C ARG A 565 9.71 -22.65 -18.29
N ARG A 566 9.05 -22.03 -19.27
CA ARG A 566 9.75 -21.18 -20.26
C ARG A 566 10.35 -19.94 -19.63
N LEU A 567 9.63 -19.31 -18.70
CA LEU A 567 10.12 -18.12 -18.00
C LEU A 567 11.33 -18.48 -17.11
N GLU A 568 11.28 -19.59 -16.38
CA GLU A 568 12.39 -20.11 -15.56
C GLU A 568 13.64 -20.36 -16.41
N LYS A 569 13.48 -20.98 -17.58
CA LYS A 569 14.60 -21.18 -18.52
C LYS A 569 15.27 -19.86 -18.94
N LEU A 570 14.48 -18.82 -19.18
CA LEU A 570 15.04 -17.49 -19.50
C LEU A 570 15.80 -16.89 -18.33
N ILE A 571 15.32 -17.11 -17.10
CA ILE A 571 15.99 -16.66 -15.88
C ILE A 571 17.32 -17.39 -15.71
N GLU A 572 17.37 -18.70 -15.90
CA GLU A 572 18.62 -19.49 -15.87
C GLU A 572 19.61 -19.02 -16.95
N GLU A 573 19.14 -18.76 -18.17
CA GLU A 573 19.98 -18.26 -19.25
C GLU A 573 20.57 -16.87 -18.95
N GLY A 574 19.79 -15.97 -18.35
CA GLY A 574 20.25 -14.66 -17.92
C GLY A 574 21.24 -14.72 -16.76
N ALA A 575 20.94 -15.54 -15.74
CA ALA A 575 21.82 -15.76 -14.59
C ALA A 575 23.18 -16.36 -14.98
N ALA A 576 23.27 -17.09 -16.09
CA ALA A 576 24.53 -17.68 -16.57
C ALA A 576 25.45 -16.68 -17.32
N ARG A 577 24.99 -15.45 -17.62
CA ARG A 577 25.75 -14.49 -18.45
C ARG A 577 26.97 -13.94 -17.73
N GLY A 578 28.13 -14.00 -18.39
CA GLY A 578 29.40 -13.46 -17.90
C GLY A 578 29.95 -14.14 -16.64
N VAL A 579 29.41 -15.29 -16.24
CA VAL A 579 29.85 -16.04 -15.05
C VAL A 579 31.15 -16.79 -15.32
N LEU A 580 31.29 -17.33 -16.52
CA LEU A 580 32.43 -18.19 -16.87
C LEU A 580 33.57 -17.36 -17.46
N THR A 581 34.78 -17.86 -17.27
CA THR A 581 35.99 -17.38 -17.96
C THR A 581 36.32 -18.41 -19.04
N LEU A 582 36.41 -17.99 -20.29
CA LEU A 582 36.74 -18.87 -21.41
C LEU A 582 38.24 -19.11 -21.52
N ALA A 583 39.06 -18.10 -21.24
CA ALA A 583 40.50 -18.26 -21.19
C ALA A 583 40.93 -19.18 -20.03
N GLY A 584 41.81 -20.14 -20.32
CA GLY A 584 42.24 -21.17 -19.36
C GLY A 584 41.28 -22.36 -19.25
N LEU A 585 40.16 -22.36 -19.97
CA LEU A 585 39.21 -23.48 -19.95
C LEU A 585 39.78 -24.69 -20.70
N ARG A 586 39.88 -25.83 -20.02
CA ARG A 586 40.18 -27.14 -20.62
C ARG A 586 38.97 -28.05 -20.52
N ARG A 587 38.50 -28.58 -21.65
CA ARG A 587 37.28 -29.40 -21.70
C ARG A 587 37.40 -30.52 -22.72
N GLU A 588 36.95 -31.71 -22.34
CA GLU A 588 36.74 -32.81 -23.27
C GLU A 588 35.32 -32.71 -23.85
N VAL A 589 35.20 -32.76 -25.17
CA VAL A 589 33.93 -32.65 -25.89
C VAL A 589 33.83 -33.75 -26.95
N GLU A 590 32.61 -34.21 -27.19
CA GLU A 590 32.33 -35.14 -28.28
C GLU A 590 31.92 -34.34 -29.53
N ALA A 591 32.67 -34.48 -30.61
CA ALA A 591 32.40 -33.80 -31.87
C ALA A 591 32.74 -34.72 -33.05
N GLU A 592 31.81 -34.82 -34.01
CA GLU A 592 31.88 -35.54 -35.30
C GLU A 592 33.09 -36.49 -35.49
N GLY A 593 33.00 -37.68 -34.88
CA GLY A 593 33.94 -38.79 -35.09
C GLY A 593 34.83 -39.15 -33.90
N GLY A 594 34.74 -38.45 -32.76
CA GLY A 594 35.44 -38.85 -31.53
C GLY A 594 35.36 -37.84 -30.39
N ARG A 595 36.08 -38.16 -29.30
CA ARG A 595 36.32 -37.24 -28.18
C ARG A 595 37.53 -36.37 -28.48
N HIS A 596 37.39 -35.09 -28.22
CA HIS A 596 38.40 -34.07 -28.48
C HIS A 596 38.70 -33.30 -27.19
N VAL A 597 39.97 -33.05 -26.89
CA VAL A 597 40.39 -32.21 -25.76
C VAL A 597 40.71 -30.82 -26.26
N VAL A 598 39.96 -29.83 -25.78
CA VAL A 598 40.10 -28.42 -26.15
C VAL A 598 40.61 -27.64 -24.94
N GLU A 599 41.70 -26.90 -25.12
CA GLU A 599 42.27 -25.99 -24.12
C GLU A 599 42.35 -24.57 -24.69
N ILE A 600 41.60 -23.64 -24.12
CA ILE A 600 41.60 -22.24 -24.56
C ILE A 600 42.71 -21.47 -23.85
N ARG A 601 43.59 -20.83 -24.61
CA ARG A 601 44.67 -20.00 -24.07
C ARG A 601 44.27 -18.53 -23.96
N ARG A 602 43.71 -17.99 -25.02
CA ARG A 602 43.35 -16.57 -25.10
C ARG A 602 42.08 -16.35 -25.90
N VAL A 603 41.29 -15.38 -25.46
CA VAL A 603 40.07 -14.95 -26.14
C VAL A 603 40.03 -13.44 -26.16
N GLU A 604 39.65 -12.86 -27.29
CA GLU A 604 39.43 -11.43 -27.44
C GLU A 604 38.21 -11.18 -28.32
N ALA A 605 37.29 -10.33 -27.85
CA ALA A 605 36.11 -9.92 -28.60
C ALA A 605 36.15 -8.41 -28.89
N ARG A 606 36.00 -8.04 -30.17
CA ARG A 606 36.05 -6.64 -30.62
C ARG A 606 34.99 -6.34 -31.67
N ILE A 607 34.58 -5.08 -31.75
CA ILE A 607 33.63 -4.58 -32.76
C ILE A 607 34.39 -3.70 -33.74
N GLU A 608 34.29 -4.00 -35.03
CA GLU A 608 34.93 -3.23 -36.10
C GLU A 608 34.05 -3.26 -37.36
N GLY A 609 33.85 -2.09 -38.00
CA GLY A 609 33.07 -2.00 -39.25
C GLY A 609 31.64 -2.55 -39.17
N GLY A 610 30.99 -2.45 -38.00
CA GLY A 610 29.64 -2.99 -37.75
C GLY A 610 29.59 -4.52 -37.60
N ARG A 611 30.74 -5.19 -37.45
CA ARG A 611 30.84 -6.63 -37.22
C ARG A 611 31.46 -6.91 -35.86
N LEU A 612 31.11 -8.06 -35.29
CA LEU A 612 31.71 -8.58 -34.08
C LEU A 612 32.72 -9.67 -34.45
N TYR A 613 33.93 -9.52 -33.95
CA TYR A 613 35.03 -10.46 -34.13
C TYR A 613 35.36 -11.10 -32.79
N ILE A 614 35.43 -12.43 -32.75
CA ILE A 614 35.84 -13.20 -31.57
C ILE A 614 37.08 -13.99 -31.99
N ARG A 615 38.26 -13.57 -31.54
CA ARG A 615 39.52 -14.27 -31.77
C ARG A 615 39.79 -15.22 -30.61
N VAL A 616 40.14 -16.46 -30.95
CA VAL A 616 40.40 -17.53 -29.99
C VAL A 616 41.70 -18.22 -30.35
N GLU A 617 42.59 -18.30 -29.37
CA GLU A 617 43.80 -19.12 -29.39
C GLU A 617 43.57 -20.33 -28.49
N ALA A 618 43.69 -21.53 -29.05
CA ALA A 618 43.42 -22.78 -28.35
C ALA A 618 44.40 -23.89 -28.76
N VAL A 619 44.38 -24.98 -28.01
CA VAL A 619 45.01 -26.25 -28.38
C VAL A 619 43.90 -27.29 -28.45
N VAL A 620 43.75 -27.96 -29.60
CA VAL A 620 42.78 -29.03 -29.81
C VAL A 620 43.54 -30.30 -30.15
N ASP A 621 43.44 -31.31 -29.29
CA ASP A 621 44.18 -32.59 -29.39
C ASP A 621 45.69 -32.40 -29.59
N GLY A 622 46.27 -31.46 -28.85
CA GLY A 622 47.70 -31.14 -28.93
C GLY A 622 48.09 -30.25 -30.12
N VAL A 623 47.16 -29.88 -31.01
CA VAL A 623 47.41 -28.99 -32.15
C VAL A 623 47.01 -27.56 -31.81
N ALA A 624 47.92 -26.61 -31.99
CA ALA A 624 47.62 -25.19 -31.82
C ALA A 624 46.63 -24.70 -32.90
N VAL A 625 45.57 -24.03 -32.48
CA VAL A 625 44.48 -23.52 -33.32
C VAL A 625 44.26 -22.06 -32.99
N GLU A 626 44.42 -21.20 -33.98
CA GLU A 626 44.09 -19.78 -33.87
C GLU A 626 43.00 -19.42 -34.86
N ARG A 627 41.85 -18.93 -34.37
CA ARG A 627 40.67 -18.71 -35.21
C ARG A 627 39.94 -17.43 -34.83
N GLU A 628 39.46 -16.72 -35.85
CA GLU A 628 38.61 -15.53 -35.69
C GLU A 628 37.21 -15.84 -36.22
N TYR A 629 36.22 -15.79 -35.32
CA TYR A 629 34.81 -15.94 -35.65
C TYR A 629 34.24 -14.56 -35.95
N THR A 630 33.61 -14.39 -37.12
CA THR A 630 33.00 -13.11 -37.51
C THR A 630 31.48 -13.22 -37.45
N PHE A 631 30.86 -12.36 -36.65
CA PHE A 631 29.42 -12.14 -36.62
C PHE A 631 29.06 -10.84 -37.35
N PHE A 632 28.07 -10.94 -38.22
CA PHE A 632 27.56 -9.84 -39.03
C PHE A 632 26.04 -9.95 -39.15
N ARG A 633 25.42 -8.91 -39.69
CA ARG A 633 23.97 -8.90 -39.98
C ARG A 633 23.74 -9.11 -41.46
N ASP A 634 22.74 -9.93 -41.79
CA ASP A 634 22.28 -10.04 -43.17
C ASP A 634 21.35 -8.88 -43.55
N LYS A 635 20.89 -8.86 -44.80
CA LYS A 635 19.93 -7.87 -45.33
C LYS A 635 18.60 -7.78 -44.57
N ASN A 636 18.26 -8.81 -43.80
CA ASN A 636 17.05 -8.88 -42.97
C ASN A 636 17.37 -8.63 -41.49
N ASN A 637 18.53 -8.03 -41.20
CA ASN A 637 19.02 -7.75 -39.85
C ASN A 637 19.22 -9.01 -38.98
N ARG A 638 19.32 -10.21 -39.58
CA ARG A 638 19.52 -11.45 -38.84
C ARG A 638 21.00 -11.62 -38.48
N THR A 639 21.28 -11.99 -37.24
CA THR A 639 22.63 -12.32 -36.78
C THR A 639 23.12 -13.61 -37.43
N LEU A 640 24.17 -13.49 -38.23
CA LEU A 640 24.88 -14.61 -38.83
C LEU A 640 26.35 -14.57 -38.41
N GLY A 641 26.88 -15.70 -37.97
CA GLY A 641 28.30 -15.89 -37.72
C GLY A 641 28.92 -16.80 -38.77
N ARG A 642 30.23 -16.66 -39.00
CA ARG A 642 30.99 -17.62 -39.81
C ARG A 642 32.44 -17.74 -39.35
N VAL A 643 33.01 -18.90 -39.62
CA VAL A 643 34.46 -19.17 -39.57
C VAL A 643 34.84 -20.00 -40.78
N SER A 644 36.03 -19.76 -41.34
CA SER A 644 36.53 -20.50 -42.50
C SER A 644 37.49 -21.62 -42.06
N THR A 645 37.49 -22.73 -42.80
CA THR A 645 38.47 -23.82 -42.62
C THR A 645 39.72 -23.55 -43.45
N GLN A 646 40.88 -23.94 -42.94
CA GLN A 646 42.19 -23.76 -43.56
C GLN A 646 42.63 -25.04 -44.28
N ALA A 647 43.15 -24.91 -45.51
CA ALA A 647 43.60 -26.06 -46.30
C ALA A 647 44.99 -26.55 -45.91
N ASP A 648 45.82 -25.61 -45.47
CA ASP A 648 47.20 -25.71 -45.03
C ASP A 648 47.35 -26.00 -43.53
N ALA A 649 46.24 -26.10 -42.79
CA ALA A 649 46.26 -26.52 -41.40
C ALA A 649 46.85 -27.95 -41.26
N PRO A 650 47.49 -28.29 -40.12
CA PRO A 650 48.07 -29.62 -39.89
C PRO A 650 47.06 -30.75 -40.15
N GLY A 651 47.36 -31.70 -41.04
CA GLY A 651 46.41 -32.77 -41.43
C GLY A 651 45.31 -32.36 -42.43
N GLY A 652 45.38 -31.14 -42.96
CA GLY A 652 44.53 -30.62 -44.01
C GLY A 652 43.13 -30.18 -43.54
N ARG A 653 42.33 -29.70 -44.50
CA ARG A 653 41.00 -29.08 -44.27
C ARG A 653 40.02 -29.95 -43.47
N LYS A 654 40.00 -31.26 -43.71
CA LYS A 654 39.07 -32.18 -43.03
C LYS A 654 39.34 -32.27 -41.53
N GLU A 655 40.62 -32.33 -41.15
CA GLU A 655 41.01 -32.36 -39.74
C GLU A 655 40.85 -31.00 -39.07
N ASP A 656 41.08 -29.91 -39.80
CA ASP A 656 40.78 -28.55 -39.32
C ASP A 656 39.28 -28.36 -39.02
N LEU A 657 38.40 -28.88 -39.89
CA LEU A 657 36.97 -28.85 -39.67
C LEU A 657 36.56 -29.57 -38.38
N LYS A 658 37.13 -30.75 -38.09
CA LYS A 658 36.86 -31.48 -36.84
C LYS A 658 37.28 -30.68 -35.62
N ARG A 659 38.50 -30.12 -35.63
CA ARG A 659 39.00 -29.26 -34.55
C ARG A 659 38.15 -28.01 -34.36
N LEU A 660 37.71 -27.38 -35.44
CA LEU A 660 36.80 -26.24 -35.40
C LEU A 660 35.42 -26.60 -34.83
N LYS A 661 34.88 -27.78 -35.14
CA LYS A 661 33.63 -28.26 -34.54
C LYS A 661 33.78 -28.46 -33.04
N ALA A 662 34.84 -29.14 -32.59
CA ALA A 662 35.14 -29.32 -31.17
C ALA A 662 35.30 -27.97 -30.44
N LEU A 663 36.12 -27.07 -30.98
CA LEU A 663 36.30 -25.71 -30.45
C LEU A 663 34.98 -24.93 -30.39
N SER A 664 34.16 -25.03 -31.43
CA SER A 664 32.85 -24.37 -31.49
C SER A 664 31.88 -24.91 -30.44
N THR A 665 31.88 -26.21 -30.19
CA THR A 665 31.03 -26.82 -29.15
C THR A 665 31.37 -26.27 -27.76
N VAL A 666 32.65 -25.99 -27.48
CA VAL A 666 33.07 -25.37 -26.21
C VAL A 666 32.58 -23.92 -26.08
N ILE A 667 32.70 -23.14 -27.16
CA ILE A 667 32.43 -21.69 -27.13
C ILE A 667 30.92 -21.40 -27.28
N PHE A 668 30.26 -22.11 -28.19
CA PHE A 668 28.90 -21.82 -28.64
C PHE A 668 27.88 -22.89 -28.25
N GLY A 669 28.31 -23.94 -27.53
CA GLY A 669 27.47 -25.03 -27.04
C GLY A 669 27.15 -26.11 -28.08
N GLU A 670 27.12 -25.74 -29.35
CA GLU A 670 26.95 -26.66 -30.49
C GLU A 670 27.85 -26.26 -31.66
N ALA A 671 28.18 -27.24 -32.50
CA ALA A 671 28.95 -26.98 -33.71
C ALA A 671 28.14 -26.18 -34.74
N GLY A 672 28.80 -25.27 -35.45
CA GLY A 672 28.16 -24.52 -36.54
C GLY A 672 27.72 -25.42 -37.70
N ASN A 673 26.78 -24.92 -38.50
CA ASN A 673 26.28 -25.63 -39.67
C ASN A 673 27.30 -25.60 -40.82
N LEU A 674 27.48 -26.75 -41.47
CA LEU A 674 28.36 -26.90 -42.63
C LEU A 674 27.87 -26.10 -43.83
N MET A 675 28.76 -25.32 -44.43
CA MET A 675 28.50 -24.54 -45.64
C MET A 675 29.63 -24.69 -46.65
N ALA A 676 29.34 -24.35 -47.92
CA ALA A 676 30.33 -24.26 -49.00
C ALA A 676 31.22 -25.53 -49.13
N GLY A 677 30.62 -26.72 -48.98
CA GLY A 677 31.32 -28.00 -49.12
C GLY A 677 32.42 -28.24 -48.08
N GLY A 678 32.24 -27.76 -46.84
CA GLY A 678 33.22 -27.92 -45.76
C GLY A 678 34.26 -26.80 -45.67
N LYS A 679 34.09 -25.73 -46.45
CA LYS A 679 34.98 -24.56 -46.41
C LYS A 679 34.66 -23.60 -45.27
N GLN A 680 33.45 -23.65 -44.72
CA GLN A 680 32.99 -22.74 -43.67
C GLN A 680 32.00 -23.40 -42.71
N LEU A 681 32.01 -22.96 -41.45
CA LEU A 681 30.95 -23.20 -40.49
C LEU A 681 30.14 -21.91 -40.30
N LYS A 682 28.82 -22.04 -40.22
CA LYS A 682 27.87 -20.95 -40.05
C LYS A 682 27.20 -21.02 -38.68
N TYR A 683 27.13 -19.88 -38.02
CA TYR A 683 26.54 -19.68 -36.69
C TYR A 683 25.34 -18.73 -36.77
N THR A 684 24.51 -18.76 -35.74
CA THR A 684 23.27 -17.96 -35.63
C THR A 684 23.28 -17.16 -34.33
N ARG A 685 22.26 -16.31 -34.11
CA ARG A 685 22.06 -15.59 -32.84
C ARG A 685 22.15 -16.50 -31.61
N ARG A 686 21.55 -17.70 -31.67
CA ARG A 686 21.57 -18.68 -30.57
C ARG A 686 22.99 -19.07 -30.14
N HIS A 687 23.90 -19.21 -31.10
CA HIS A 687 25.31 -19.51 -30.82
C HIS A 687 25.96 -18.35 -30.07
N LEU A 688 25.76 -17.11 -30.56
CA LEU A 688 26.30 -15.92 -29.91
C LEU A 688 25.74 -15.74 -28.50
N GLU A 689 24.44 -15.96 -28.30
CA GLU A 689 23.79 -15.91 -26.98
C GLU A 689 24.36 -16.98 -26.02
N HIS A 690 24.74 -18.15 -26.52
CA HIS A 690 25.43 -19.16 -25.70
C HIS A 690 26.81 -18.67 -25.25
N ALA A 691 27.58 -18.05 -26.15
CA ALA A 691 28.92 -17.55 -25.86
C ALA A 691 28.94 -16.38 -24.86
N MET A 692 27.81 -15.67 -24.67
CA MET A 692 27.68 -14.59 -23.68
C MET A 692 27.78 -15.06 -22.22
N ARG A 693 27.82 -16.37 -21.96
CA ARG A 693 28.17 -16.93 -20.63
C ARG A 693 29.62 -16.63 -20.24
N PHE A 694 30.48 -16.37 -21.22
CA PHE A 694 31.87 -16.05 -21.01
C PHE A 694 32.07 -14.54 -20.92
N LYS A 695 32.70 -14.08 -19.83
CA LYS A 695 32.90 -12.65 -19.54
C LYS A 695 33.66 -11.93 -20.66
N GLU A 696 34.60 -12.63 -21.32
CA GLU A 696 35.44 -12.08 -22.40
C GLU A 696 34.64 -11.75 -23.66
N ILE A 697 33.49 -12.41 -23.87
CA ILE A 697 32.65 -12.25 -25.06
C ILE A 697 31.42 -11.40 -24.77
N LYS A 698 30.86 -11.51 -23.56
CA LYS A 698 29.58 -10.91 -23.17
C LYS A 698 29.47 -9.44 -23.55
N GLU A 699 30.37 -8.59 -23.07
CA GLU A 699 30.23 -7.13 -23.24
C GLU A 699 30.25 -6.71 -24.71
N ALA A 700 31.17 -7.28 -25.50
CA ALA A 700 31.27 -6.99 -26.92
C ALA A 700 30.05 -7.52 -27.69
N ALA A 701 29.55 -8.70 -27.32
CA ALA A 701 28.36 -9.28 -27.93
C ALA A 701 27.08 -8.49 -27.62
N GLU A 702 26.87 -8.07 -26.36
CA GLU A 702 25.73 -7.25 -25.95
C GLU A 702 25.74 -5.90 -26.65
N ARG A 703 26.90 -5.22 -26.63
CA ARG A 703 27.07 -3.92 -27.27
C ARG A 703 26.82 -4.02 -28.78
N TRP A 704 27.36 -5.05 -29.42
CA TRP A 704 27.13 -5.29 -30.84
C TRP A 704 25.66 -5.59 -31.13
N LEU A 705 24.99 -6.49 -30.39
CA LEU A 705 23.58 -6.81 -30.62
C LEU A 705 22.68 -5.57 -30.50
N ARG A 706 22.94 -4.70 -29.51
CA ARG A 706 22.23 -3.44 -29.29
C ARG A 706 22.27 -2.50 -30.50
N GLU A 707 23.43 -2.33 -31.13
CA GLU A 707 23.61 -1.42 -32.28
C GLU A 707 22.79 -1.83 -33.52
N GLY A 708 22.11 -2.98 -33.51
CA GLY A 708 21.31 -3.48 -34.63
C GLY A 708 19.82 -3.42 -34.47
N GLU A 709 19.34 -3.34 -33.23
CA GLU A 709 17.91 -3.45 -32.96
C GLU A 709 17.18 -2.11 -33.19
N GLY A 710 17.92 -0.98 -33.34
CA GLY A 710 17.37 0.34 -33.64
C GLY A 710 16.80 0.55 -35.06
N GLY A 711 16.77 -0.47 -35.93
CA GLY A 711 16.36 -0.37 -37.33
C GLY A 711 14.91 -0.77 -37.67
N HIS A 712 14.11 -1.23 -36.70
CA HIS A 712 12.72 -1.66 -36.95
C HIS A 712 11.74 -1.05 -35.94
N VAL A 713 11.31 0.18 -36.20
CA VAL A 713 10.06 0.74 -35.64
C VAL A 713 9.33 1.53 -36.72
N THR A 714 8.32 0.90 -37.32
CA THR A 714 7.07 1.54 -37.74
C THR A 714 5.92 0.71 -37.19
#